data_AF-A0A1B8EES3-F1
#
_entry.id   AF-A0A1B8EES3-F1
#
_cell.length_a   1.000
_cell.length_b   1.000
_cell.length_c   1.000
_cell.angle_alpha   90.00
_cell.angle_beta   90.00
_cell.angle_gamma   90.00
#
_symmetry.space_group_name_H-M   'P 1'
#
loop_
_entity.id
_entity.type
_entity.pdbx_description
1 polymer ?
#
loop_
_entity_poly.entity_id
_entity_poly.type
_entity_poly.pdbx_seq_one_letter_code
_entity_poly.pdbx_strand_id
1 'polypeptide(L)'
;MEIPLPPEYEKVDEIQEFDASGQLVTTLTVLRGSLLAKYPGSRIDISTPTRSHSWLKSFMEVFLPAGYPNSVTEDYMEYQIYDSLQAFSSSIAGLIASRAVLEGVGVGDPTASPTTALLLSVLQDSTGRIATILFAARLGLSLEPECKRWRLVADILNDAAMILDCLSPALPKPLRVSLLSASAALRALCGVAAGSAKASLSAHFAKSGNLGELNAKDSSQETIISLLGMLTGTALIPYLTTPLQTWTALLILLFIHLSTNHFAVRAVSLRTLNRQRASLLLRPLLSPPIGPGPIPSLPSNPIASPLQISQLETVIHLDPSSLHDPDPAHASFVPLATVLAHAARAPRPIDPRALLRIFAEDSYILYFDWRTRHAFIALKSSATSSTALQAWFCAMECAHLDDEAWAGGWEGGSRVAEYSSAYVGSGENVVAPAAVLEGCERRVGRVWGEIEGGLRREGWDVDTGALETRAGVRFSVVGGEERNKLEEVGQTHPGPPGQDLSPGTANSETGTPFQSPTGEAARTSTTSLSPEAAGAKPSRSKLRLRKWVSSTLGGRSRGKDEDASTPRADGGREEGRHAGASTSRDGGGASDKPDYGIPEKAVIEVKASSSDPPPPYPGVSEKETFPADEKSAAYKKSE
;
A
#
# COMPACT_ATOMS: atom_id res chain seq x y z
N MET A 1 38.54 -28.24 69.53
CA MET A 1 37.27 -27.69 69.02
C MET A 1 37.44 -27.61 67.51
N GLU A 2 37.10 -28.68 66.80
CA GLU A 2 37.22 -28.72 65.34
C GLU A 2 36.10 -27.86 64.74
N ILE A 3 36.49 -26.90 63.90
CA ILE A 3 35.55 -26.10 63.11
C ILE A 3 34.94 -27.06 62.10
N PRO A 4 33.61 -27.29 62.07
CA PRO A 4 33.01 -28.15 61.07
C PRO A 4 33.28 -27.55 59.68
N LEU A 5 33.88 -28.36 58.80
CA LEU A 5 34.07 -28.00 57.40
C LEU A 5 32.71 -27.61 56.79
N PRO A 6 32.63 -26.52 56.01
CA PRO A 6 31.39 -26.15 55.35
C PRO A 6 30.91 -27.29 54.44
N PRO A 7 29.60 -27.53 54.35
CA PRO A 7 29.07 -28.57 53.48
C PRO A 7 29.49 -28.34 52.03
N GLU A 8 30.06 -29.36 51.39
CA GLU A 8 30.32 -29.36 49.95
C GLU A 8 29.00 -29.54 49.19
N TYR A 9 28.76 -28.62 48.27
CA TYR A 9 27.59 -28.59 47.41
C TYR A 9 28.00 -28.83 45.96
N GLU A 10 27.30 -29.72 45.29
CA GLU A 10 27.47 -29.98 43.85
C GLU A 10 26.35 -29.31 43.06
N LYS A 11 26.70 -28.68 41.93
CA LYS A 11 25.72 -28.08 41.02
C LYS A 11 25.01 -29.19 40.24
N VAL A 12 23.69 -29.28 40.40
CA VAL A 12 22.87 -30.32 39.78
C VAL A 12 22.16 -29.78 38.55
N ASP A 13 21.49 -28.64 38.67
CA ASP A 13 20.70 -28.04 37.59
C ASP A 13 20.91 -26.52 37.53
N GLU A 14 20.66 -25.95 36.34
CA GLU A 14 20.63 -24.51 36.09
C GLU A 14 19.35 -24.15 35.35
N ILE A 15 18.54 -23.26 35.92
CA ILE A 15 17.33 -22.74 35.31
C ILE A 15 17.58 -21.26 34.98
N GLN A 16 17.34 -20.89 33.73
CA GLN A 16 17.49 -19.52 33.25
C GLN A 16 16.12 -18.94 32.96
N GLU A 17 15.80 -17.83 33.62
CA GLU A 17 14.61 -17.03 33.34
C GLU A 17 14.96 -15.93 32.34
N PHE A 18 14.19 -15.85 31.27
CA PHE A 18 14.32 -14.80 30.27
C PHE A 18 13.08 -13.90 30.32
N ASP A 19 13.25 -12.62 30.03
CA ASP A 19 12.12 -11.73 29.82
C ASP A 19 11.47 -11.99 28.44
N ALA A 20 10.37 -11.29 28.17
CA ALA A 20 9.66 -11.38 26.89
C ALA A 20 10.52 -11.02 25.66
N SER A 21 11.72 -10.48 25.85
CA SER A 21 12.67 -10.14 24.79
C SER A 21 13.81 -11.13 24.61
N GLY A 22 13.83 -12.20 25.40
CA GLY A 22 14.91 -13.19 25.39
C GLY A 22 16.17 -12.74 26.12
N GLN A 23 16.11 -11.68 26.94
CA GLN A 23 17.23 -11.29 27.79
C GLN A 23 17.18 -12.06 29.11
N LEU A 24 18.32 -12.60 29.54
CA LEU A 24 18.45 -13.33 30.80
C LEU A 24 18.18 -12.39 31.99
N VAL A 25 17.16 -12.71 32.78
CA VAL A 25 16.70 -11.95 33.96
C VAL A 25 17.24 -12.57 35.25
N THR A 26 17.20 -13.90 35.34
CA THR A 26 17.58 -14.62 36.56
C THR A 26 18.20 -15.94 36.16
N THR A 27 19.27 -16.34 36.84
CA THR A 27 19.73 -17.73 36.81
C THR A 27 19.52 -18.34 38.19
N LEU A 28 18.75 -19.40 38.28
CA LEU A 28 18.61 -20.23 39.47
C LEU A 28 19.53 -21.44 39.34
N THR A 29 20.53 -21.53 40.21
CA THR A 29 21.43 -22.68 40.29
C THR A 29 20.98 -23.59 41.42
N VAL A 30 20.62 -24.84 41.09
CA VAL A 30 20.23 -25.85 42.08
C VAL A 30 21.48 -26.58 42.54
N LEU A 31 21.79 -26.46 43.83
CA LEU A 31 22.92 -27.07 44.49
C LEU A 31 22.44 -28.20 45.42
N ARG A 32 23.08 -29.36 45.36
CA ARG A 32 22.76 -30.51 46.24
C ARG A 32 23.93 -30.75 47.19
N GLY A 33 23.63 -30.82 48.49
CA GLY A 33 24.64 -31.16 49.50
C GLY A 33 25.08 -32.61 49.41
N SER A 34 26.37 -32.87 49.64
CA SER A 34 26.94 -34.21 49.71
C SER A 34 26.24 -35.10 50.75
N LEU A 35 26.00 -36.37 50.41
CA LEU A 35 25.30 -37.36 51.25
C LEU A 35 26.02 -37.66 52.59
N LEU A 36 27.28 -37.25 52.74
CA LEU A 36 28.07 -37.40 53.97
C LEU A 36 27.83 -36.28 55.00
N ALA A 37 27.07 -35.23 54.64
CA ALA A 37 26.74 -34.15 55.57
C ALA A 37 25.55 -34.51 56.48
N LYS A 38 25.63 -34.09 57.75
CA LYS A 38 24.62 -34.36 58.80
C LYS A 38 23.21 -33.81 58.48
N TYR A 39 23.08 -32.96 57.45
CA TYR A 39 21.84 -32.43 56.92
C TYR A 39 21.94 -32.26 55.39
N PRO A 40 21.50 -33.24 54.58
CA PRO A 40 21.53 -33.15 53.12
C PRO A 40 20.38 -32.26 52.61
N GLY A 41 20.54 -30.95 52.76
CA GLY A 41 19.62 -29.97 52.19
C GLY A 41 20.01 -29.62 50.75
N SER A 42 19.03 -29.56 49.85
CA SER A 42 19.19 -28.84 48.57
C SER A 42 19.17 -27.34 48.85
N ARG A 43 20.02 -26.60 48.14
CA ARG A 43 20.12 -25.13 48.18
C ARG A 43 19.85 -24.59 46.77
N ILE A 44 19.13 -23.49 46.68
CA ILE A 44 18.91 -22.78 45.42
C ILE A 44 19.64 -21.45 45.55
N ASP A 45 20.62 -21.22 44.68
CA ASP A 45 21.28 -19.93 44.55
C ASP A 45 20.65 -19.15 43.41
N ILE A 46 20.14 -17.96 43.73
CA ILE A 46 19.53 -17.05 42.77
C ILE A 46 20.58 -15.99 42.44
N SER A 47 21.08 -16.00 41.20
CA SER A 47 21.94 -14.94 40.69
C SER A 47 21.13 -14.07 39.73
N THR A 48 20.85 -12.84 40.16
CA THR A 48 20.38 -11.78 39.27
C THR A 48 21.59 -11.03 38.72
N PRO A 49 21.72 -10.87 37.38
CA PRO A 49 22.81 -10.10 36.81
C PRO A 49 22.73 -8.67 37.34
N THR A 50 23.84 -8.16 37.89
CA THR A 50 23.96 -6.77 38.32
C THR A 50 23.72 -5.86 37.11
N ARG A 51 22.52 -5.26 37.02
CA ARG A 51 22.22 -4.23 36.02
C ARG A 51 23.16 -3.05 36.28
N SER A 52 24.20 -2.93 35.45
CA SER A 52 24.93 -1.68 35.30
C SER A 52 23.91 -0.62 34.85
N HIS A 53 23.51 0.26 35.77
CA HIS A 53 22.65 1.42 35.48
C HIS A 53 23.43 2.43 34.63
N SER A 54 23.55 2.14 33.33
CA SER A 54 23.97 3.13 32.36
C SER A 54 22.80 4.09 32.16
N TRP A 55 22.98 5.36 32.53
CA TRP A 55 22.02 6.44 32.28
C TRP A 55 21.57 6.46 30.82
N LEU A 56 22.47 6.12 29.88
CA LEU A 56 22.17 5.98 28.46
C LEU A 56 21.21 4.82 28.20
N LYS A 57 21.38 3.68 28.87
CA LYS A 57 20.46 2.54 28.77
C LYS A 57 19.08 2.90 29.32
N SER A 58 19.01 3.57 30.46
CA SER A 58 17.73 4.05 31.02
C SER A 58 17.07 5.12 30.16
N PHE A 59 17.83 5.99 29.50
CA PHE A 59 17.30 6.95 28.53
C PHE A 59 16.76 6.23 27.29
N MET A 60 17.50 5.27 26.74
CA MET A 60 17.07 4.46 25.61
C MET A 60 15.82 3.62 25.95
N GLU A 61 15.70 3.09 27.16
CA GLU A 61 14.51 2.35 27.64
C GLU A 61 13.25 3.21 27.70
N VAL A 62 13.37 4.54 27.84
CA VAL A 62 12.21 5.46 27.80
C VAL A 62 11.63 5.54 26.39
N PHE A 63 12.49 5.55 25.37
CA PHE A 63 12.11 5.82 23.98
C PHE A 63 12.03 4.59 23.09
N LEU A 64 12.75 3.52 23.41
CA LEU A 64 12.76 2.28 22.62
C LEU A 64 11.80 1.23 23.23
N PRO A 65 11.18 0.38 22.38
CA PRO A 65 10.37 -0.74 22.86
C PRO A 65 11.17 -1.70 23.74
N ALA A 66 10.49 -2.32 24.72
CA ALA A 66 11.08 -3.40 25.49
C ALA A 66 11.60 -4.50 24.56
N GLY A 67 12.82 -4.95 24.82
CA GLY A 67 13.47 -5.96 24.00
C GLY A 67 14.11 -5.49 22.70
N TYR A 68 14.24 -4.18 22.51
CA TYR A 68 15.04 -3.64 21.43
C TYR A 68 16.48 -4.19 21.48
N PRO A 69 17.08 -4.59 20.34
CA PRO A 69 16.58 -4.47 18.97
C PRO A 69 15.70 -5.63 18.48
N ASN A 70 15.59 -6.73 19.22
CA ASN A 70 14.94 -7.96 18.75
C ASN A 70 13.42 -7.87 18.66
N SER A 71 12.80 -6.96 19.41
CA SER A 71 11.34 -6.76 19.42
C SER A 71 10.79 -5.95 18.25
N VAL A 72 11.66 -5.40 17.40
CA VAL A 72 11.29 -4.63 16.20
C VAL A 72 11.99 -5.13 14.94
N THR A 73 11.50 -4.75 13.77
CA THR A 73 12.19 -5.02 12.49
C THR A 73 13.50 -4.22 12.36
N GLU A 74 14.40 -4.73 11.54
CA GLU A 74 15.78 -4.22 11.42
C GLU A 74 15.85 -2.80 10.82
N ASP A 75 14.84 -2.44 10.01
CA ASP A 75 14.66 -1.13 9.39
C ASP A 75 14.08 -0.06 10.34
N TYR A 76 13.67 -0.42 11.56
CA TYR A 76 13.05 0.51 12.51
C TYR A 76 13.96 1.68 12.88
N MET A 77 15.22 1.41 13.24
CA MET A 77 16.11 2.47 13.75
C MET A 77 16.46 3.49 12.67
N GLU A 78 16.77 3.02 11.46
CA GLU A 78 17.06 3.91 10.33
C GLU A 78 15.85 4.78 9.99
N TYR A 79 14.64 4.19 9.96
CA TYR A 79 13.40 4.95 9.81
C TYR A 79 13.24 6.02 10.90
N GLN A 80 13.40 5.66 12.18
CA GLN A 80 13.18 6.57 13.31
C GLN A 80 14.15 7.76 13.34
N ILE A 81 15.39 7.57 12.91
CA ILE A 81 16.36 8.68 12.79
C ILE A 81 15.85 9.72 11.79
N TYR A 82 15.44 9.28 10.60
CA TYR A 82 14.93 10.18 9.58
C TYR A 82 13.57 10.79 9.95
N ASP A 83 12.67 10.00 10.54
CA ASP A 83 11.36 10.45 11.06
C ASP A 83 11.53 11.53 12.15
N SER A 84 12.50 11.38 13.04
CA SER A 84 12.84 12.38 14.06
C SER A 84 13.35 13.69 13.44
N LEU A 85 14.26 13.62 12.46
CA LEU A 85 14.74 14.82 11.76
C LEU A 85 13.62 15.52 10.99
N GLN A 86 12.72 14.74 10.41
CA GLN A 86 11.52 15.20 9.73
C GLN A 86 10.60 15.94 10.71
N ALA A 87 10.20 15.31 11.82
CA ALA A 87 9.34 15.91 12.84
C ALA A 87 9.94 17.20 13.45
N PHE A 88 11.26 17.21 13.67
CA PHE A 88 11.98 18.39 14.14
C PHE A 88 11.84 19.58 13.18
N SER A 89 12.15 19.37 11.89
CA SER A 89 12.08 20.42 10.87
C SER A 89 10.64 20.89 10.63
N SER A 90 9.68 19.97 10.62
CA SER A 90 8.25 20.26 10.50
C SER A 90 7.76 21.15 11.64
N SER A 91 8.22 20.89 12.88
CA SER A 91 7.81 21.67 14.06
C SER A 91 8.27 23.13 13.97
N ILE A 92 9.49 23.39 13.46
CA ILE A 92 10.00 24.74 13.25
C ILE A 92 9.23 25.44 12.12
N ALA A 93 9.04 24.75 10.98
CA ALA A 93 8.28 25.28 9.85
C ALA A 93 6.83 25.62 10.23
N GLY A 94 6.21 24.77 11.06
CA GLY A 94 4.87 24.97 11.60
C GLY A 94 4.75 26.21 12.47
N LEU A 95 5.78 26.56 13.24
CA LEU A 95 5.80 27.82 14.01
C LEU A 95 5.91 29.05 13.09
N ILE A 96 6.72 28.98 12.03
CA ILE A 96 6.82 30.05 11.01
C ILE A 96 5.46 30.27 10.35
N ALA A 97 4.80 29.19 9.90
CA ALA A 97 3.47 29.24 9.30
C ALA A 97 2.42 29.77 10.29
N SER A 98 2.46 29.33 11.55
CA SER A 98 1.53 29.79 12.58
C SER A 98 1.63 31.29 12.84
N ARG A 99 2.85 31.86 12.86
CA ARG A 99 3.05 33.31 12.96
C ARG A 99 2.34 34.06 11.83
N ALA A 100 2.47 33.58 10.59
CA ALA A 100 1.82 34.17 9.43
C ALA A 100 0.30 34.05 9.50
N VAL A 101 -0.25 32.93 9.97
CA VAL A 101 -1.70 32.79 10.20
C VAL A 101 -2.19 33.79 11.25
N LEU A 102 -1.47 33.96 12.36
CA LEU A 102 -1.84 34.93 13.41
C LEU A 102 -1.88 36.37 12.86
N GLU A 103 -0.89 36.76 12.06
CA GLU A 103 -0.91 38.04 11.33
C GLU A 103 -2.10 38.11 10.36
N GLY A 104 -2.37 37.03 9.61
CA GLY A 104 -3.46 36.91 8.66
C GLY A 104 -4.86 37.06 9.27
N VAL A 105 -5.07 36.58 10.50
CA VAL A 105 -6.35 36.75 11.23
C VAL A 105 -6.46 38.10 11.95
N GLY A 106 -5.41 38.92 11.90
CA GLY A 106 -5.41 40.29 12.43
C GLY A 106 -4.86 40.43 13.85
N VAL A 107 -4.08 39.46 14.34
CA VAL A 107 -3.34 39.64 15.60
C VAL A 107 -2.35 40.79 15.42
N GLY A 108 -2.51 41.84 16.24
CA GLY A 108 -1.75 43.08 16.13
C GLY A 108 -2.50 44.24 15.44
N ASP A 109 -3.68 43.99 14.86
CA ASP A 109 -4.56 45.03 14.30
C ASP A 109 -5.68 45.36 15.32
N PRO A 110 -5.76 46.59 15.86
CA PRO A 110 -6.80 46.97 16.82
C PRO A 110 -8.21 46.99 16.21
N THR A 111 -8.33 46.94 14.88
CA THR A 111 -9.61 46.88 14.16
C THR A 111 -10.06 45.45 13.83
N ALA A 112 -9.23 44.45 14.14
CA ALA A 112 -9.57 43.04 13.91
C ALA A 112 -10.67 42.57 14.88
N SER A 113 -11.66 41.87 14.34
CA SER A 113 -12.78 41.34 15.13
C SER A 113 -12.47 39.92 15.60
N PRO A 114 -12.48 39.66 16.93
CA PRO A 114 -12.37 38.30 17.46
C PRO A 114 -13.45 37.36 16.92
N THR A 115 -14.66 37.89 16.67
CA THR A 115 -15.77 37.14 16.08
C THR A 115 -15.44 36.69 14.66
N THR A 116 -14.78 37.52 13.86
CA THR A 116 -14.36 37.13 12.50
C THR A 116 -13.31 36.03 12.52
N ALA A 117 -12.34 36.11 13.44
CA ALA A 117 -11.35 35.05 13.63
C ALA A 117 -12.00 33.73 14.07
N LEU A 118 -12.97 33.78 15.00
CA LEU A 118 -13.74 32.62 15.42
C LEU A 118 -14.53 32.00 14.26
N LEU A 119 -15.26 32.80 13.49
CA LEU A 119 -16.04 32.31 12.34
C LEU A 119 -15.14 31.67 11.27
N LEU A 120 -13.95 32.23 11.04
CA LEU A 120 -12.95 31.65 10.16
C LEU A 120 -12.47 30.28 10.67
N SER A 121 -12.16 30.16 11.97
CA SER A 121 -11.74 28.87 12.55
C SER A 121 -12.83 27.79 12.41
N VAL A 122 -14.09 28.15 12.62
CA VAL A 122 -15.24 27.23 12.42
C VAL A 122 -15.34 26.78 10.96
N LEU A 123 -15.11 27.69 10.01
CA LEU A 123 -15.11 27.37 8.58
C LEU A 123 -13.95 26.43 8.22
N GLN A 124 -12.75 26.68 8.76
CA GLN A 124 -11.57 25.83 8.57
C GLN A 124 -11.81 24.43 9.12
N ASP A 125 -12.33 24.31 10.35
CA ASP A 125 -12.67 23.04 10.98
C ASP A 125 -13.72 22.27 10.17
N SER A 126 -14.77 22.96 9.71
CA SER A 126 -15.82 22.36 8.89
C SER A 126 -15.26 21.84 7.56
N THR A 127 -14.43 22.65 6.90
CA THR A 127 -13.77 22.29 5.64
C THR A 127 -12.85 21.09 5.82
N GLY A 128 -12.02 21.10 6.87
CA GLY A 128 -11.11 19.99 7.19
C GLY A 128 -11.84 18.68 7.48
N ARG A 129 -12.95 18.73 8.23
CA ARG A 129 -13.78 17.53 8.51
C ARG A 129 -14.45 16.98 7.26
N ILE A 130 -14.98 17.85 6.39
CA ILE A 130 -15.55 17.42 5.10
C ILE A 130 -14.46 16.78 4.23
N ALA A 131 -13.28 17.41 4.14
CA ALA A 131 -12.14 16.89 3.39
C ALA A 131 -11.71 15.50 3.89
N THR A 132 -11.61 15.34 5.21
CA THR A 132 -11.31 14.05 5.87
C THR A 132 -12.28 12.95 5.46
N ILE A 133 -13.59 13.20 5.55
CA ILE A 133 -14.63 12.22 5.23
C ILE A 133 -14.57 11.84 3.75
N LEU A 134 -14.47 12.82 2.85
CA LEU A 134 -14.42 12.59 1.42
C LEU A 134 -13.15 11.83 1.01
N PHE A 135 -12.00 12.17 1.60
CA PHE A 135 -10.74 11.51 1.34
C PHE A 135 -10.74 10.06 1.82
N ALA A 136 -11.17 9.81 3.05
CA ALA A 136 -11.30 8.46 3.59
C ALA A 136 -12.25 7.60 2.72
N ALA A 137 -13.38 8.17 2.29
CA ALA A 137 -14.35 7.47 1.45
C ALA A 137 -13.82 7.12 0.04
N ARG A 138 -12.91 7.91 -0.52
CA ARG A 138 -12.41 7.72 -1.89
C ARG A 138 -11.09 6.97 -1.96
N LEU A 139 -10.22 7.16 -0.98
CA LEU A 139 -8.83 6.72 -1.03
C LEU A 139 -8.42 5.84 0.15
N GLY A 140 -9.31 5.63 1.14
CA GLY A 140 -9.02 4.85 2.35
C GLY A 140 -8.44 3.45 2.07
N LEU A 141 -8.98 2.74 1.08
CA LEU A 141 -8.52 1.40 0.69
C LEU A 141 -7.13 1.39 0.02
N SER A 142 -6.61 2.55 -0.38
CA SER A 142 -5.26 2.66 -0.92
C SER A 142 -4.22 3.05 0.14
N LEU A 143 -4.63 3.50 1.32
CA LEU A 143 -3.72 4.07 2.33
C LEU A 143 -2.75 3.05 2.90
N GLU A 144 -3.24 1.88 3.28
CA GLU A 144 -2.43 0.79 3.84
C GLU A 144 -1.57 0.10 2.77
N PRO A 145 -2.10 -0.33 1.59
CA PRO A 145 -1.27 -0.98 0.58
C PRO A 145 -0.14 -0.10 0.02
N GLU A 146 -0.39 1.20 -0.08
CA GLU A 146 0.56 2.19 -0.61
C GLU A 146 1.12 3.09 0.51
N CYS A 147 1.35 2.53 1.71
CA CYS A 147 1.67 3.33 2.89
C CYS A 147 2.91 4.21 2.73
N LYS A 148 3.97 3.75 2.03
CA LYS A 148 5.16 4.56 1.74
C LYS A 148 4.83 5.82 0.94
N ARG A 149 4.01 5.66 -0.11
CA ARG A 149 3.53 6.77 -0.93
C ARG A 149 2.74 7.74 -0.08
N TRP A 150 1.78 7.24 0.71
CA TRP A 150 0.92 8.10 1.51
C TRP A 150 1.64 8.77 2.67
N ARG A 151 2.69 8.16 3.21
CA ARG A 151 3.59 8.78 4.19
C ARG A 151 4.29 10.01 3.61
N LEU A 152 4.76 9.92 2.36
CA LEU A 152 5.40 11.06 1.66
C LEU A 152 4.37 12.10 1.19
N VAL A 153 3.24 11.65 0.64
CA VAL A 153 2.17 12.54 0.17
C VAL A 153 1.54 13.33 1.33
N ALA A 154 1.43 12.74 2.52
CA ALA A 154 0.95 13.45 3.70
C ALA A 154 1.79 14.71 3.98
N ASP A 155 3.12 14.57 3.97
CA ASP A 155 4.01 15.70 4.22
C ASP A 155 4.01 16.70 3.05
N ILE A 156 3.85 16.26 1.80
CA ILE A 156 3.61 17.18 0.66
C ILE A 156 2.35 18.02 0.89
N LEU A 157 1.27 17.42 1.39
CA LEU A 157 0.02 18.13 1.70
C LEU A 157 0.20 19.09 2.88
N ASN A 158 0.93 18.69 3.93
CA ASN A 158 1.26 19.54 5.07
C ASN A 158 2.09 20.75 4.66
N ASP A 159 3.11 20.54 3.83
CA ASP A 159 4.02 21.58 3.37
C ASP A 159 3.29 22.56 2.46
N ALA A 160 2.44 22.06 1.57
CA ALA A 160 1.53 22.90 0.79
C ALA A 160 0.63 23.75 1.71
N ALA A 161 0.10 23.19 2.80
CA ALA A 161 -0.69 23.94 3.77
C ALA A 161 0.14 25.04 4.47
N MET A 162 1.38 24.73 4.89
CA MET A 162 2.30 25.72 5.48
C MET A 162 2.66 26.84 4.51
N ILE A 163 2.82 26.55 3.22
CA ILE A 163 3.04 27.56 2.17
C ILE A 163 1.81 28.46 2.03
N LEU A 164 0.59 27.89 2.01
CA LEU A 164 -0.64 28.69 1.98
C LEU A 164 -0.76 29.57 3.22
N ASP A 165 -0.48 29.04 4.40
CA ASP A 165 -0.49 29.80 5.65
C ASP A 165 0.47 31.00 5.63
N CYS A 166 1.71 30.77 5.17
CA CYS A 166 2.72 31.81 5.00
C CYS A 166 2.36 32.86 3.94
N LEU A 167 1.61 32.47 2.91
CA LEU A 167 1.14 33.37 1.85
C LEU A 167 -0.08 34.21 2.29
N SER A 168 -0.82 33.76 3.31
CA SER A 168 -2.10 34.34 3.70
C SER A 168 -2.07 35.84 4.07
N PRO A 169 -1.02 36.42 4.69
CA PRO A 169 -0.97 37.85 5.00
C PRO A 169 -0.89 38.72 3.74
N ALA A 170 -0.28 38.22 2.66
CA ALA A 170 -0.09 38.96 1.41
C ALA A 170 -1.39 39.12 0.59
N LEU A 171 -2.46 38.42 0.96
CA LEU A 171 -3.71 38.41 0.21
C LEU A 171 -4.80 39.29 0.84
N PRO A 172 -5.71 39.85 0.03
CA PRO A 172 -6.87 40.57 0.53
C PRO A 172 -7.85 39.64 1.26
N LYS A 173 -8.64 40.21 2.18
CA LYS A 173 -9.54 39.48 3.10
C LYS A 173 -10.35 38.34 2.47
N PRO A 174 -11.10 38.50 1.35
CA PRO A 174 -11.89 37.40 0.80
C PRO A 174 -11.04 36.24 0.26
N LEU A 175 -9.92 36.54 -0.40
CA LEU A 175 -9.00 35.51 -0.91
C LEU A 175 -8.29 34.78 0.24
N ARG A 176 -7.97 35.50 1.31
CA ARG A 176 -7.36 34.95 2.52
C ARG A 176 -8.23 33.87 3.17
N VAL A 177 -9.54 34.10 3.29
CA VAL A 177 -10.47 33.13 3.89
C VAL A 177 -10.49 31.82 3.09
N SER A 178 -10.59 31.91 1.76
CA SER A 178 -10.57 30.73 0.89
C SER A 178 -9.24 29.98 0.97
N LEU A 179 -8.12 30.70 1.00
CA LEU A 179 -6.78 30.14 1.08
C LEU A 179 -6.54 29.41 2.42
N LEU A 180 -6.94 30.02 3.54
CA LEU A 180 -6.83 29.43 4.88
C LEU A 180 -7.78 28.23 5.05
N SER A 181 -8.93 28.23 4.37
CA SER A 181 -9.83 27.07 4.31
C SER A 181 -9.23 25.92 3.49
N ALA A 182 -8.56 26.24 2.37
CA ALA A 182 -7.81 25.25 1.58
C ALA A 182 -6.63 24.67 2.37
N SER A 183 -5.88 25.50 3.10
CA SER A 183 -4.82 25.05 4.03
C SER A 183 -5.37 24.08 5.08
N ALA A 184 -6.49 24.42 5.71
CA ALA A 184 -7.15 23.53 6.68
C ALA A 184 -7.60 22.20 6.06
N ALA A 185 -8.09 22.22 4.82
CA ALA A 185 -8.39 20.99 4.08
C ALA A 185 -7.12 20.15 3.88
N LEU A 186 -6.02 20.74 3.39
CA LEU A 186 -4.75 20.04 3.16
C LEU A 186 -4.17 19.43 4.44
N ARG A 187 -4.19 20.16 5.57
CA ARG A 187 -3.80 19.62 6.88
C ARG A 187 -4.65 18.43 7.31
N ALA A 188 -5.96 18.51 7.08
CA ALA A 188 -6.86 17.40 7.39
C ALA A 188 -6.55 16.16 6.53
N LEU A 189 -6.28 16.37 5.23
CA LEU A 189 -5.84 15.29 4.33
C LEU A 189 -4.51 14.67 4.77
N CYS A 190 -3.54 15.51 5.15
CA CYS A 190 -2.28 15.08 5.77
C CYS A 190 -2.55 14.21 6.99
N GLY A 191 -3.38 14.66 7.94
CA GLY A 191 -3.67 13.91 9.16
C GLY A 191 -4.21 12.50 8.91
N VAL A 192 -5.11 12.33 7.92
CA VAL A 192 -5.63 11.01 7.55
C VAL A 192 -4.55 10.14 6.89
N ALA A 193 -3.81 10.69 5.93
CA ALA A 193 -2.77 9.96 5.20
C ALA A 193 -1.60 9.56 6.12
N ALA A 194 -1.09 10.50 6.93
CA ALA A 194 -0.03 10.28 7.90
C ALA A 194 -0.47 9.28 8.97
N GLY A 195 -1.67 9.44 9.54
CA GLY A 195 -2.20 8.54 10.58
C GLY A 195 -2.34 7.10 10.07
N SER A 196 -2.85 6.91 8.86
CA SER A 196 -2.98 5.57 8.26
C SER A 196 -1.63 4.96 7.91
N ALA A 197 -0.70 5.75 7.36
CA ALA A 197 0.64 5.28 7.04
C ALA A 197 1.40 4.90 8.31
N LYS A 198 1.31 5.73 9.36
CA LYS A 198 1.90 5.48 10.68
C LYS A 198 1.37 4.19 11.31
N ALA A 199 0.06 3.96 11.25
CA ALA A 199 -0.53 2.70 11.74
C ALA A 199 0.03 1.48 11.00
N SER A 200 0.14 1.56 9.67
CA SER A 200 0.66 0.48 8.82
C SER A 200 2.14 0.21 9.10
N LEU A 201 2.95 1.27 9.22
CA LEU A 201 4.37 1.17 9.54
C LEU A 201 4.60 0.64 10.95
N SER A 202 3.82 1.07 11.93
CA SER A 202 3.92 0.59 13.31
C SER A 202 3.58 -0.91 13.41
N ALA A 203 2.56 -1.35 12.66
CA ALA A 203 2.23 -2.77 12.55
C ALA A 203 3.36 -3.57 11.89
N HIS A 204 4.01 -3.02 10.86
CA HIS A 204 5.20 -3.61 10.23
C HIS A 204 6.38 -3.72 11.21
N PHE A 205 6.64 -2.66 11.99
CA PHE A 205 7.78 -2.63 12.90
C PHE A 205 7.63 -3.58 14.10
N ALA A 206 6.40 -3.90 14.52
CA ALA A 206 6.15 -4.77 15.66
C ALA A 206 6.36 -6.26 15.33
N LYS A 207 7.22 -6.97 16.06
CA LYS A 207 7.49 -8.42 15.85
C LYS A 207 6.76 -9.36 16.82
N SER A 208 6.45 -8.91 18.03
CA SER A 208 6.10 -9.82 19.15
C SER A 208 4.79 -9.43 19.84
N GLY A 209 3.80 -8.96 19.07
CA GLY A 209 2.54 -8.45 19.64
C GLY A 209 2.71 -7.16 20.44
N ASN A 210 3.84 -6.47 20.28
CA ASN A 210 4.23 -5.25 20.98
C ASN A 210 3.75 -3.96 20.31
N LEU A 211 2.75 -4.03 19.42
CA LEU A 211 2.27 -2.87 18.66
C LEU A 211 1.82 -1.70 19.55
N GLY A 212 1.09 -2.00 20.63
CA GLY A 212 0.61 -0.96 21.56
C GLY A 212 1.75 -0.24 22.29
N GLU A 213 2.76 -0.99 22.74
CA GLU A 213 3.95 -0.42 23.37
C GLU A 213 4.77 0.39 22.37
N LEU A 214 5.00 -0.18 21.17
CA LEU A 214 5.72 0.49 20.10
C LEU A 214 5.09 1.85 19.76
N ASN A 215 3.76 1.90 19.62
CA ASN A 215 3.02 3.14 19.39
C ASN A 215 3.20 4.16 20.54
N ALA A 216 3.20 3.70 21.80
CA ALA A 216 3.41 4.58 22.95
C ALA A 216 4.84 5.15 22.99
N LYS A 217 5.83 4.33 22.64
CA LYS A 217 7.25 4.71 22.57
C LYS A 217 7.52 5.66 21.42
N ASP A 218 7.01 5.35 20.24
CA ASP A 218 7.06 6.20 19.05
C ASP A 218 6.39 7.56 19.30
N SER A 219 5.19 7.59 19.91
CA SER A 219 4.54 8.84 20.30
C SER A 219 5.38 9.67 21.29
N SER A 220 6.14 9.02 22.18
CA SER A 220 7.04 9.72 23.11
C SER A 220 8.26 10.30 22.39
N GLN A 221 8.80 9.60 21.38
CA GLN A 221 9.86 10.09 20.51
C GLN A 221 9.40 11.33 19.73
N GLU A 222 8.23 11.25 19.08
CA GLU A 222 7.64 12.39 18.36
C GLU A 222 7.44 13.60 19.29
N THR A 223 6.92 13.38 20.51
CA THR A 223 6.68 14.45 21.49
C THR A 223 7.95 15.19 21.90
N ILE A 224 9.02 14.48 22.25
CA ILE A 224 10.27 15.13 22.68
C ILE A 224 10.94 15.87 21.53
N ILE A 225 10.91 15.29 20.32
CA ILE A 225 11.48 15.91 19.12
C ILE A 225 10.70 17.17 18.74
N SER A 226 9.37 17.13 18.77
CA SER A 226 8.54 18.30 18.54
C SER A 226 8.76 19.39 19.58
N LEU A 227 8.96 19.04 20.86
CA LEU A 227 9.32 20.01 21.89
C LEU A 227 10.64 20.72 21.56
N LEU A 228 11.68 19.97 21.18
CA LEU A 228 12.97 20.54 20.77
C LEU A 228 12.84 21.44 19.53
N GLY A 229 12.04 21.01 18.55
CA GLY A 229 11.72 21.80 17.37
C GLY A 229 11.01 23.10 17.73
N MET A 230 10.02 23.06 18.62
CA MET A 230 9.31 24.25 19.10
C MET A 230 10.23 25.22 19.84
N LEU A 231 11.10 24.73 20.73
CA LEU A 231 12.09 25.55 21.44
C LEU A 231 13.05 26.23 20.47
N THR A 232 13.56 25.47 19.50
CA THR A 232 14.45 25.98 18.46
C THR A 232 13.74 27.03 17.59
N GLY A 233 12.52 26.75 17.14
CA GLY A 233 11.72 27.68 16.35
C GLY A 233 11.37 28.96 17.10
N THR A 234 11.08 28.86 18.40
CA THR A 234 10.83 30.03 19.27
C THR A 234 12.08 30.91 19.38
N ALA A 235 13.25 30.30 19.53
CA ALA A 235 14.52 31.04 19.51
C ALA A 235 14.82 31.65 18.13
N LEU A 236 14.42 31.00 17.03
CA LEU A 236 14.66 31.45 15.65
C LEU A 236 13.75 32.61 15.22
N ILE A 237 12.47 32.58 15.56
CA ILE A 237 11.44 33.53 15.07
C ILE A 237 11.84 35.01 15.21
N PRO A 238 12.41 35.50 16.33
CA PRO A 238 12.79 36.90 16.48
C PRO A 238 13.82 37.39 15.46
N TYR A 239 14.62 36.48 14.88
CA TYR A 239 15.62 36.80 13.87
C TYR A 239 15.06 36.83 12.44
N LEU A 240 13.84 36.33 12.23
CA LEU A 240 13.14 36.36 10.93
C LEU A 240 12.35 37.66 10.79
N THR A 241 13.06 38.76 10.51
CA THR A 241 12.48 40.11 10.47
C THR A 241 11.98 40.53 9.09
N THR A 242 12.47 39.89 8.02
CA THR A 242 12.10 40.21 6.63
C THR A 242 11.37 39.06 5.93
N PRO A 243 10.50 39.33 4.94
CA PRO A 243 9.85 38.27 4.16
C PRO A 243 10.84 37.32 3.49
N LEU A 244 11.96 37.84 2.99
CA LEU A 244 13.01 37.02 2.37
C LEU A 244 13.58 36.00 3.37
N GLN A 245 13.95 36.44 4.58
CA GLN A 245 14.44 35.53 5.63
C GLN A 245 13.40 34.47 6.00
N THR A 246 12.14 34.87 6.16
CA THR A 246 11.04 33.94 6.48
C THR A 246 10.85 32.89 5.39
N TRP A 247 10.77 33.29 4.12
CA TRP A 247 10.60 32.37 3.01
C TRP A 247 11.83 31.49 2.78
N THR A 248 13.05 32.03 2.92
CA THR A 248 14.27 31.23 2.82
C THR A 248 14.34 30.19 3.92
N ALA A 249 14.07 30.56 5.19
CA ALA A 249 14.05 29.63 6.30
C ALA A 249 12.98 28.55 6.11
N LEU A 250 11.76 28.96 5.73
CA LEU A 250 10.67 28.03 5.44
C LEU A 250 11.06 27.03 4.36
N LEU A 251 11.50 27.49 3.18
CA LEU A 251 11.82 26.61 2.05
C LEU A 251 12.97 25.63 2.37
N ILE A 252 13.98 26.06 3.14
CA ILE A 252 15.05 25.17 3.62
C ILE A 252 14.49 24.09 4.55
N LEU A 253 13.63 24.47 5.49
CA LEU A 253 13.01 23.53 6.43
C LEU A 253 12.10 22.54 5.70
N LEU A 254 11.29 22.99 4.74
CA LEU A 254 10.43 22.11 3.93
C LEU A 254 11.26 21.16 3.05
N PHE A 255 12.39 21.63 2.50
CA PHE A 255 13.32 20.77 1.77
C PHE A 255 13.90 19.67 2.68
N ILE A 256 14.34 20.02 3.90
CA ILE A 256 14.82 19.05 4.89
C ILE A 256 13.70 18.07 5.26
N HIS A 257 12.50 18.58 5.52
CA HIS A 257 11.31 17.82 5.90
C HIS A 257 10.97 16.75 4.86
N LEU A 258 10.83 17.11 3.59
CA LEU A 258 10.52 16.16 2.52
C LEU A 258 11.68 15.20 2.22
N SER A 259 12.93 15.68 2.27
CA SER A 259 14.10 14.84 2.01
C SER A 259 14.26 13.76 3.09
N THR A 260 14.10 14.14 4.36
CA THR A 260 14.18 13.21 5.49
C THR A 260 13.01 12.21 5.47
N ASN A 261 11.78 12.63 5.16
CA ASN A 261 10.69 11.66 4.94
C ASN A 261 11.00 10.69 3.79
N HIS A 262 11.53 11.19 2.66
CA HIS A 262 11.93 10.35 1.54
C HIS A 262 12.94 9.29 1.97
N PHE A 263 13.98 9.66 2.73
CA PHE A 263 14.94 8.70 3.27
C PHE A 263 14.30 7.73 4.27
N ALA A 264 13.40 8.21 5.15
CA ALA A 264 12.68 7.35 6.09
C ALA A 264 11.91 6.24 5.37
N VAL A 265 11.05 6.58 4.40
CA VAL A 265 10.25 5.57 3.67
C VAL A 265 11.08 4.67 2.75
N ARG A 266 12.27 5.12 2.32
CA ARG A 266 13.23 4.30 1.57
C ARG A 266 13.93 3.27 2.44
N ALA A 267 14.16 3.57 3.72
CA ALA A 267 14.75 2.63 4.68
C ALA A 267 13.84 1.44 5.00
N VAL A 268 12.52 1.62 4.94
CA VAL A 268 11.55 0.57 5.29
C VAL A 268 11.59 -0.58 4.27
N SER A 269 11.55 -1.83 4.71
CA SER A 269 11.45 -3.02 3.87
C SER A 269 10.15 -3.78 4.17
N LEU A 270 9.05 -3.32 3.54
CA LEU A 270 7.73 -3.88 3.78
C LEU A 270 7.57 -5.28 3.14
N ARG A 271 6.91 -6.18 3.87
CA ARG A 271 6.69 -7.59 3.45
C ARG A 271 5.39 -7.83 2.68
N THR A 272 4.45 -6.88 2.70
CA THR A 272 3.20 -7.00 1.94
C THR A 272 3.44 -6.92 0.43
N LEU A 273 2.52 -7.35 -0.42
CA LEU A 273 2.69 -7.26 -1.87
C LEU A 273 1.67 -6.30 -2.47
N ASN A 274 2.02 -5.02 -2.55
CA ASN A 274 1.27 -4.11 -3.43
C ASN A 274 1.60 -4.41 -4.90
N ARG A 275 0.89 -3.76 -5.83
CA ARG A 275 1.03 -4.06 -7.27
C ARG A 275 2.45 -3.84 -7.79
N GLN A 276 3.11 -2.76 -7.36
CA GLN A 276 4.49 -2.49 -7.77
C GLN A 276 5.44 -3.57 -7.27
N ARG A 277 5.42 -3.89 -5.97
CA ARG A 277 6.31 -4.89 -5.39
C ARG A 277 6.04 -6.28 -5.98
N ALA A 278 4.77 -6.64 -6.16
CA ALA A 278 4.38 -7.89 -6.83
C ALA A 278 4.97 -7.96 -8.26
N SER A 279 4.81 -6.91 -9.07
CA SER A 279 5.34 -6.88 -10.44
C SER A 279 6.88 -6.93 -10.48
N LEU A 280 7.57 -6.19 -9.61
CA LEU A 280 9.04 -6.23 -9.53
C LEU A 280 9.56 -7.60 -9.09
N LEU A 281 8.88 -8.24 -8.14
CA LEU A 281 9.25 -9.53 -7.57
C LEU A 281 9.00 -10.70 -8.52
N LEU A 282 7.85 -10.69 -9.21
CA LEU A 282 7.40 -11.80 -10.03
C LEU A 282 7.94 -11.74 -11.47
N ARG A 283 8.29 -10.56 -11.98
CA ARG A 283 8.78 -10.40 -13.37
C ARG A 283 10.01 -11.27 -13.66
N PRO A 284 11.06 -11.32 -12.82
CA PRO A 284 12.22 -12.18 -13.09
C PRO A 284 11.85 -13.68 -13.17
N LEU A 285 10.76 -14.10 -12.54
CA LEU A 285 10.32 -15.50 -12.54
C LEU A 285 9.75 -15.96 -13.90
N LEU A 286 9.47 -15.02 -14.81
CA LEU A 286 8.99 -15.29 -16.16
C LEU A 286 10.14 -15.58 -17.16
N SER A 287 11.39 -15.43 -16.72
CA SER A 287 12.59 -15.64 -17.55
C SER A 287 13.54 -16.65 -16.88
N PRO A 288 13.81 -17.84 -17.47
CA PRO A 288 13.31 -18.32 -18.76
C PRO A 288 11.79 -18.60 -18.72
N PRO A 289 11.12 -18.66 -19.90
CA PRO A 289 9.68 -18.95 -19.98
C PRO A 289 9.30 -20.23 -19.24
N ILE A 290 8.10 -20.24 -18.65
CA ILE A 290 7.61 -21.39 -17.89
C ILE A 290 7.45 -22.60 -18.83
N GLY A 291 8.36 -23.57 -18.74
CA GLY A 291 8.39 -24.73 -19.63
C GLY A 291 7.36 -25.83 -19.30
N PRO A 292 7.16 -26.81 -20.20
CA PRO A 292 6.33 -27.99 -19.95
C PRO A 292 7.01 -29.11 -19.14
N GLY A 293 8.29 -28.94 -18.74
CA GLY A 293 9.09 -29.97 -18.08
C GLY A 293 8.61 -30.38 -16.67
N PRO A 294 9.14 -31.50 -16.12
CA PRO A 294 8.83 -31.97 -14.78
C PRO A 294 9.39 -31.00 -13.71
N ILE A 295 8.53 -30.49 -12.82
CA ILE A 295 8.92 -29.58 -11.71
C ILE A 295 9.40 -30.42 -10.50
N PRO A 296 10.35 -29.94 -9.65
CA PRO A 296 10.04 -28.92 -8.65
C PRO A 296 11.06 -27.77 -8.52
N SER A 297 11.96 -27.55 -9.48
CA SER A 297 12.84 -26.38 -9.38
C SER A 297 12.04 -25.11 -9.68
N LEU A 298 12.03 -24.17 -8.73
CA LEU A 298 11.70 -22.76 -8.98
C LEU A 298 12.28 -22.32 -10.34
N PRO A 299 11.71 -21.27 -10.98
CA PRO A 299 12.43 -20.55 -12.03
C PRO A 299 13.88 -20.35 -11.58
N SER A 300 14.85 -20.51 -12.48
CA SER A 300 16.29 -20.47 -12.12
C SER A 300 16.69 -19.22 -11.33
N ASN A 301 15.88 -18.16 -11.44
CA ASN A 301 16.03 -16.93 -10.69
C ASN A 301 15.53 -17.09 -9.25
N PRO A 302 16.37 -16.83 -8.24
CA PRO A 302 15.94 -16.84 -6.85
C PRO A 302 14.87 -15.78 -6.61
N ILE A 303 13.90 -16.11 -5.74
CA ILE A 303 12.91 -15.14 -5.27
C ILE A 303 13.66 -14.07 -4.46
N ALA A 304 13.49 -12.81 -4.84
CA ALA A 304 14.14 -11.70 -4.16
C ALA A 304 13.54 -11.48 -2.77
N SER A 305 14.38 -11.10 -1.80
CA SER A 305 13.93 -10.77 -0.45
C SER A 305 13.22 -9.41 -0.40
N PRO A 306 12.44 -9.11 0.65
CA PRO A 306 11.85 -7.80 0.86
C PRO A 306 12.84 -6.63 0.79
N LEU A 307 14.08 -6.84 1.25
CA LEU A 307 15.13 -5.81 1.21
C LEU A 307 15.61 -5.52 -0.21
N GLN A 308 15.75 -6.54 -1.04
CA GLN A 308 16.16 -6.36 -2.44
C GLN A 308 15.08 -5.62 -3.23
N ILE A 309 13.80 -5.96 -3.04
CA ILE A 309 12.70 -5.27 -3.71
C ILE A 309 12.51 -3.85 -3.19
N SER A 310 12.71 -3.59 -1.88
CA SER A 310 12.60 -2.23 -1.34
C SER A 310 13.66 -1.28 -1.92
N GLN A 311 14.81 -1.80 -2.36
CA GLN A 311 15.83 -1.02 -3.07
C GLN A 311 15.40 -0.68 -4.51
N LEU A 312 14.61 -1.53 -5.17
CA LEU A 312 14.16 -1.33 -6.55
C LEU A 312 12.87 -0.51 -6.67
N GLU A 313 11.99 -0.56 -5.67
CA GLU A 313 10.71 0.14 -5.73
C GLU A 313 10.88 1.67 -5.72
N THR A 314 9.87 2.38 -6.22
CA THR A 314 9.80 3.84 -6.20
C THR A 314 8.78 4.27 -5.16
N VAL A 315 9.10 5.26 -4.32
CA VAL A 315 8.15 5.76 -3.31
C VAL A 315 6.86 6.31 -3.92
N ILE A 316 6.97 7.08 -5.00
CA ILE A 316 5.82 7.61 -5.75
C ILE A 316 5.74 6.88 -7.09
N HIS A 317 4.96 5.81 -7.10
CA HIS A 317 4.61 5.11 -8.33
C HIS A 317 3.34 5.74 -8.94
N LEU A 318 3.49 6.32 -10.13
CA LEU A 318 2.41 7.09 -10.78
C LEU A 318 1.37 6.20 -11.47
N ASP A 319 1.75 5.00 -11.90
CA ASP A 319 0.87 4.07 -12.60
C ASP A 319 0.67 2.75 -11.85
N PRO A 320 -0.25 2.69 -10.88
CA PRO A 320 -0.51 1.49 -10.11
C PRO A 320 -1.16 0.35 -10.92
N SER A 321 -1.35 0.49 -12.23
CA SER A 321 -1.81 -0.61 -13.08
C SER A 321 -0.67 -1.32 -13.81
N SER A 322 0.55 -0.77 -13.80
CA SER A 322 1.68 -1.33 -14.52
C SER A 322 2.07 -2.73 -14.05
N LEU A 323 2.27 -3.62 -15.02
CA LEU A 323 2.85 -4.96 -14.82
C LEU A 323 4.38 -4.94 -14.85
N HIS A 324 5.01 -3.77 -15.07
CA HIS A 324 6.45 -3.61 -15.22
C HIS A 324 7.07 -4.50 -16.31
N ASP A 325 6.31 -4.93 -17.31
CA ASP A 325 6.81 -5.71 -18.45
C ASP A 325 7.78 -4.88 -19.34
N PRO A 326 8.76 -5.48 -20.04
CA PRO A 326 9.59 -4.76 -21.01
C PRO A 326 8.78 -3.98 -22.05
N ASP A 327 7.65 -4.54 -22.50
CA ASP A 327 6.68 -3.85 -23.34
C ASP A 327 5.47 -3.42 -22.47
N PRO A 328 5.26 -2.10 -22.25
CA PRO A 328 4.33 -1.59 -21.26
C PRO A 328 2.96 -2.27 -21.27
N ALA A 329 2.67 -3.01 -20.20
CA ALA A 329 1.43 -3.72 -19.99
C ALA A 329 0.82 -3.38 -18.63
N HIS A 330 -0.50 -3.52 -18.53
CA HIS A 330 -1.28 -3.09 -17.38
C HIS A 330 -2.26 -4.17 -16.93
N ALA A 331 -2.66 -4.15 -15.65
CA ALA A 331 -3.71 -5.00 -15.12
C ALA A 331 -4.63 -4.26 -14.15
N SER A 332 -5.91 -4.62 -14.20
CA SER A 332 -6.95 -4.05 -13.34
C SER A 332 -7.90 -5.11 -12.81
N PHE A 333 -8.18 -5.05 -11.50
CA PHE A 333 -9.29 -5.77 -10.90
C PHE A 333 -10.61 -5.06 -11.25
N VAL A 334 -11.51 -5.76 -11.92
CA VAL A 334 -12.76 -5.22 -12.49
C VAL A 334 -13.94 -6.17 -12.26
N PRO A 335 -15.20 -5.69 -12.36
CA PRO A 335 -16.36 -6.57 -12.35
C PRO A 335 -16.33 -7.59 -13.50
N LEU A 336 -16.90 -8.78 -13.29
CA LEU A 336 -16.99 -9.83 -14.31
C LEU A 336 -17.60 -9.34 -15.64
N ALA A 337 -18.64 -8.49 -15.57
CA ALA A 337 -19.27 -7.93 -16.75
C ALA A 337 -18.28 -7.15 -17.64
N THR A 338 -17.29 -6.47 -17.04
CA THR A 338 -16.23 -5.77 -17.78
C THR A 338 -15.32 -6.76 -18.48
N VAL A 339 -14.85 -7.81 -17.80
CA VAL A 339 -14.03 -8.87 -18.39
C VAL A 339 -14.72 -9.47 -19.62
N LEU A 340 -15.99 -9.88 -19.46
CA LEU A 340 -16.77 -10.49 -20.54
C LEU A 340 -17.04 -9.52 -21.70
N ALA A 341 -17.32 -8.25 -21.40
CA ALA A 341 -17.56 -7.24 -22.43
C ALA A 341 -16.31 -6.95 -23.26
N HIS A 342 -15.12 -6.90 -22.64
CA HIS A 342 -13.86 -6.72 -23.36
C HIS A 342 -13.51 -7.95 -24.20
N ALA A 343 -13.65 -9.15 -23.64
CA ALA A 343 -13.41 -10.39 -24.37
C ALA A 343 -14.32 -10.57 -25.58
N ALA A 344 -15.61 -10.19 -25.47
CA ALA A 344 -16.57 -10.32 -26.56
C ALA A 344 -16.42 -9.26 -27.66
N ARG A 345 -15.83 -8.09 -27.35
CA ARG A 345 -15.61 -6.99 -28.30
C ARG A 345 -14.22 -7.00 -28.94
N ALA A 346 -13.35 -7.90 -28.50
CA ALA A 346 -12.03 -8.06 -29.07
C ALA A 346 -12.13 -8.40 -30.56
N PRO A 347 -11.19 -7.97 -31.42
CA PRO A 347 -11.25 -8.30 -32.85
C PRO A 347 -11.15 -9.81 -33.13
N ARG A 348 -10.62 -10.59 -32.19
CA ARG A 348 -10.77 -12.05 -32.13
C ARG A 348 -11.51 -12.38 -30.81
N PRO A 349 -12.86 -12.40 -30.81
CA PRO A 349 -13.63 -12.59 -29.59
C PRO A 349 -13.38 -13.95 -28.96
N ILE A 350 -13.37 -14.00 -27.63
CA ILE A 350 -13.44 -15.26 -26.89
C ILE A 350 -14.87 -15.46 -26.42
N ASP A 351 -15.46 -16.64 -26.69
CA ASP A 351 -16.79 -17.00 -26.17
C ASP A 351 -16.75 -16.91 -24.62
N PRO A 352 -17.65 -16.14 -23.98
CA PRO A 352 -17.80 -16.12 -22.53
C PRO A 352 -17.84 -17.51 -21.88
N ARG A 353 -18.43 -18.50 -22.55
CA ARG A 353 -18.46 -19.89 -22.04
C ARG A 353 -17.08 -20.54 -22.02
N ALA A 354 -16.21 -20.22 -22.98
CA ALA A 354 -14.83 -20.68 -22.97
C ALA A 354 -14.06 -20.07 -21.80
N LEU A 355 -14.19 -18.75 -21.54
CA LEU A 355 -13.56 -18.12 -20.37
C LEU A 355 -14.01 -18.73 -19.05
N LEU A 356 -15.32 -18.97 -18.90
CA LEU A 356 -15.87 -19.60 -17.69
C LEU A 356 -15.37 -21.03 -17.50
N ARG A 357 -15.06 -21.75 -18.59
CA ARG A 357 -14.51 -23.11 -18.54
C ARG A 357 -13.01 -23.13 -18.21
N ILE A 358 -12.22 -22.26 -18.85
CA ILE A 358 -10.77 -22.14 -18.62
C ILE A 358 -10.52 -21.92 -17.13
N PHE A 359 -11.22 -20.94 -16.56
CA PHE A 359 -11.07 -20.58 -15.16
C PHE A 359 -12.15 -21.21 -14.27
N ALA A 360 -12.63 -22.41 -14.57
CA ALA A 360 -13.70 -23.04 -13.80
C ALA A 360 -13.26 -23.34 -12.35
N GLU A 361 -12.05 -23.87 -12.19
CA GLU A 361 -11.47 -24.28 -10.90
C GLU A 361 -10.75 -23.13 -10.17
N ASP A 362 -10.33 -22.08 -10.88
CA ASP A 362 -9.64 -20.94 -10.29
C ASP A 362 -10.55 -20.04 -9.47
N SER A 363 -9.98 -19.23 -8.58
CA SER A 363 -10.75 -18.20 -7.84
C SER A 363 -10.82 -16.85 -8.56
N TYR A 364 -10.46 -16.79 -9.84
CA TYR A 364 -10.50 -15.58 -10.66
C TYR A 364 -10.89 -15.92 -12.10
N ILE A 365 -11.20 -14.91 -12.91
CA ILE A 365 -11.31 -14.99 -14.37
C ILE A 365 -10.49 -13.85 -14.94
N LEU A 366 -9.63 -14.16 -15.91
CA LEU A 366 -8.76 -13.19 -16.55
C LEU A 366 -9.04 -13.12 -18.05
N TYR A 367 -9.00 -11.91 -18.59
CA TYR A 367 -8.90 -11.67 -20.03
C TYR A 367 -7.76 -10.70 -20.29
N PHE A 368 -6.85 -11.05 -21.18
CA PHE A 368 -5.77 -10.17 -21.64
C PHE A 368 -6.06 -9.65 -23.04
N ASP A 369 -6.21 -8.33 -23.17
CA ASP A 369 -6.30 -7.67 -24.46
C ASP A 369 -4.89 -7.37 -24.98
N TRP A 370 -4.35 -8.24 -25.81
CA TRP A 370 -2.99 -8.13 -26.34
C TRP A 370 -2.77 -6.84 -27.16
N ARG A 371 -3.81 -6.25 -27.77
CA ARG A 371 -3.66 -5.00 -28.56
C ARG A 371 -3.45 -3.78 -27.67
N THR A 372 -4.16 -3.72 -26.56
CA THR A 372 -4.05 -2.62 -25.58
C THR A 372 -3.08 -2.96 -24.45
N ARG A 373 -2.53 -4.17 -24.46
CA ARG A 373 -1.70 -4.78 -23.41
C ARG A 373 -2.29 -4.59 -22.02
N HIS A 374 -3.60 -4.84 -21.90
CA HIS A 374 -4.34 -4.68 -20.65
C HIS A 374 -5.04 -5.98 -20.22
N ALA A 375 -4.67 -6.48 -19.04
CA ALA A 375 -5.38 -7.54 -18.35
C ALA A 375 -6.56 -7.03 -17.51
N PHE A 376 -7.71 -7.68 -17.69
CA PHE A 376 -8.93 -7.47 -16.90
C PHE A 376 -9.17 -8.70 -16.02
N ILE A 377 -9.13 -8.51 -14.71
CA ILE A 377 -9.21 -9.60 -13.71
C ILE A 377 -10.51 -9.45 -12.91
N ALA A 378 -11.35 -10.48 -12.90
CA ALA A 378 -12.51 -10.56 -12.03
C ALA A 378 -12.29 -11.64 -10.97
N LEU A 379 -12.55 -11.33 -9.69
CA LEU A 379 -12.34 -12.25 -8.58
C LEU A 379 -13.66 -12.96 -8.18
N LYS A 380 -13.60 -14.27 -7.96
CA LYS A 380 -14.71 -15.06 -7.42
C LYS A 380 -14.85 -14.82 -5.91
N SER A 381 -16.00 -15.15 -5.34
CA SER A 381 -16.24 -15.07 -3.89
C SER A 381 -15.29 -15.96 -3.06
N SER A 382 -14.67 -16.97 -3.69
CA SER A 382 -13.65 -17.82 -3.09
C SER A 382 -12.24 -17.22 -3.09
N ALA A 383 -12.04 -16.06 -3.73
CA ALA A 383 -10.71 -15.47 -3.90
C ALA A 383 -10.08 -15.05 -2.57
N THR A 384 -8.87 -15.55 -2.33
CA THR A 384 -7.94 -15.12 -1.28
C THR A 384 -6.89 -14.16 -1.85
N SER A 385 -6.13 -13.50 -0.98
CA SER A 385 -5.00 -12.65 -1.37
C SER A 385 -3.97 -13.39 -2.24
N SER A 386 -3.64 -14.65 -1.89
CA SER A 386 -2.79 -15.51 -2.71
C SER A 386 -3.37 -15.71 -4.11
N THR A 387 -4.65 -16.05 -4.24
CA THR A 387 -5.27 -16.23 -5.58
C THR A 387 -5.36 -14.93 -6.39
N ALA A 388 -5.46 -13.77 -5.74
CA ALA A 388 -5.40 -12.47 -6.42
C ALA A 388 -3.98 -12.18 -6.93
N LEU A 389 -2.94 -12.59 -6.17
CA LEU A 389 -1.55 -12.53 -6.60
C LEU A 389 -1.26 -13.52 -7.74
N GLN A 390 -1.83 -14.73 -7.69
CA GLN A 390 -1.79 -15.71 -8.79
C GLN A 390 -2.40 -15.13 -10.07
N ALA A 391 -3.56 -14.48 -9.95
CA ALA A 391 -4.22 -13.83 -11.07
C ALA A 391 -3.37 -12.70 -11.67
N TRP A 392 -2.69 -11.92 -10.82
CA TRP A 392 -1.74 -10.89 -11.24
C TRP A 392 -0.54 -11.50 -11.97
N PHE A 393 0.02 -12.58 -11.45
CA PHE A 393 1.11 -13.31 -12.10
C PHE A 393 0.68 -13.90 -13.45
N CYS A 394 -0.54 -14.43 -13.54
CA CYS A 394 -1.12 -14.89 -14.80
C CYS A 394 -1.30 -13.75 -15.82
N ALA A 395 -1.63 -12.53 -15.37
CA ALA A 395 -1.64 -11.36 -16.22
C ALA A 395 -0.25 -11.02 -16.76
N MET A 396 0.77 -11.10 -15.90
CA MET A 396 2.16 -10.87 -16.29
C MET A 396 2.65 -11.91 -17.29
N GLU A 397 2.37 -13.20 -17.08
CA GLU A 397 2.68 -14.26 -18.04
C GLU A 397 2.01 -14.00 -19.39
N CYS A 398 0.73 -13.58 -19.41
CA CYS A 398 0.05 -13.21 -20.65
C CYS A 398 0.71 -12.04 -21.36
N ALA A 399 1.17 -11.03 -20.61
CA ALA A 399 1.86 -9.87 -21.14
C ALA A 399 3.27 -10.19 -21.65
N HIS A 400 3.96 -11.10 -20.99
CA HIS A 400 5.34 -11.48 -21.32
C HIS A 400 5.44 -12.31 -22.61
N LEU A 401 4.32 -12.88 -23.06
CA LEU A 401 4.25 -13.53 -24.37
C LEU A 401 4.33 -12.51 -25.50
N ASP A 402 5.13 -12.85 -26.50
CA ASP A 402 5.32 -12.13 -27.75
C ASP A 402 3.98 -11.97 -28.51
N ASP A 403 3.80 -10.87 -29.24
CA ASP A 403 2.61 -10.64 -30.06
C ASP A 403 2.39 -11.75 -31.10
N GLU A 404 3.47 -12.39 -31.58
CA GLU A 404 3.40 -13.54 -32.49
C GLU A 404 2.76 -14.77 -31.84
N ALA A 405 2.97 -14.99 -30.54
CA ALA A 405 2.32 -16.07 -29.80
C ALA A 405 0.80 -15.85 -29.73
N TRP A 406 0.35 -14.60 -29.55
CA TRP A 406 -1.06 -14.22 -29.61
C TRP A 406 -1.63 -14.16 -31.04
N ALA A 407 -0.77 -13.95 -32.04
CA ALA A 407 -1.14 -13.93 -33.45
C ALA A 407 -1.36 -15.35 -34.04
N GLY A 408 -0.80 -16.39 -33.41
CA GLY A 408 -1.00 -17.80 -33.77
C GLY A 408 0.27 -18.62 -33.97
N GLY A 409 1.45 -18.07 -33.71
CA GLY A 409 2.76 -18.73 -33.90
C GLY A 409 3.23 -19.63 -32.76
N TRP A 410 2.37 -19.94 -31.78
CA TRP A 410 2.78 -20.70 -30.60
C TRP A 410 2.94 -22.21 -30.89
N GLU A 411 4.18 -22.69 -31.05
CA GLU A 411 4.52 -24.10 -31.33
C GLU A 411 4.21 -25.09 -30.16
N GLY A 412 3.98 -24.59 -28.95
CA GLY A 412 3.67 -25.42 -27.76
C GLY A 412 2.25 -26.00 -27.72
N GLY A 413 1.40 -25.68 -28.71
CA GLY A 413 -0.04 -25.97 -28.73
C GLY A 413 -0.47 -27.38 -29.18
N SER A 414 0.46 -28.32 -29.41
CA SER A 414 0.16 -29.63 -30.03
C SER A 414 -0.80 -30.56 -29.24
N ARG A 415 -1.27 -30.20 -28.05
CA ARG A 415 -2.32 -30.94 -27.31
C ARG A 415 -3.61 -30.15 -27.02
N VAL A 416 -3.67 -28.86 -27.37
CA VAL A 416 -4.85 -27.99 -27.12
C VAL A 416 -5.68 -27.80 -28.39
N ALA A 417 -5.06 -27.93 -29.56
CA ALA A 417 -5.74 -27.83 -30.87
C ALA A 417 -6.87 -28.86 -31.06
N GLU A 418 -6.81 -30.00 -30.36
CA GLU A 418 -7.79 -31.08 -30.49
C GLU A 418 -9.17 -30.72 -29.89
N TYR A 419 -9.23 -29.78 -28.95
CA TYR A 419 -10.50 -29.32 -28.36
C TYR A 419 -11.15 -28.16 -29.13
N SER A 420 -10.35 -27.34 -29.83
CA SER A 420 -10.85 -26.22 -30.65
C SER A 420 -11.47 -26.68 -31.98
N SER A 421 -11.10 -27.86 -32.47
CA SER A 421 -11.66 -28.46 -33.69
C SER A 421 -13.15 -28.76 -33.60
N ALA A 422 -13.74 -28.82 -32.40
CA ALA A 422 -15.16 -29.11 -32.22
C ALA A 422 -16.08 -27.87 -32.42
N TYR A 423 -15.52 -26.65 -32.49
CA TYR A 423 -16.31 -25.42 -32.54
C TYR A 423 -15.92 -24.42 -33.63
N VAL A 424 -14.75 -24.58 -34.26
CA VAL A 424 -14.33 -23.73 -35.39
C VAL A 424 -14.37 -24.58 -36.65
N GLY A 425 -15.30 -24.25 -37.55
CA GLY A 425 -15.37 -24.84 -38.87
C GLY A 425 -14.00 -24.76 -39.56
N SER A 426 -13.65 -25.86 -40.21
CA SER A 426 -12.41 -26.07 -40.96
C SER A 426 -11.94 -24.83 -41.72
N GLY A 427 -10.73 -24.37 -41.41
CA GLY A 427 -9.98 -23.46 -42.28
C GLY A 427 -9.36 -22.27 -41.55
N GLU A 428 -8.31 -22.51 -40.76
CA GLU A 428 -7.11 -21.67 -40.59
C GLU A 428 -6.33 -22.18 -39.38
N ASN A 429 -5.04 -22.52 -39.56
CA ASN A 429 -4.11 -22.91 -38.48
C ASN A 429 -3.72 -21.69 -37.64
N VAL A 430 -4.68 -21.03 -37.01
CA VAL A 430 -4.46 -19.88 -36.11
C VAL A 430 -4.84 -20.32 -34.72
N VAL A 431 -3.87 -20.35 -33.79
CA VAL A 431 -4.13 -20.64 -32.37
C VAL A 431 -5.16 -19.62 -31.86
N ALA A 432 -6.31 -20.10 -31.40
CA ALA A 432 -7.35 -19.24 -30.86
C ALA A 432 -6.83 -18.52 -29.58
N PRO A 433 -7.11 -17.22 -29.37
CA PRO A 433 -6.71 -16.50 -28.15
C PRO A 433 -7.12 -17.20 -26.84
N ALA A 434 -8.22 -17.96 -26.88
CA ALA A 434 -8.66 -18.81 -25.77
C ALA A 434 -7.63 -19.90 -25.41
N ALA A 435 -7.01 -20.53 -26.40
CA ALA A 435 -6.01 -21.57 -26.19
C ALA A 435 -4.69 -21.01 -25.65
N VAL A 436 -4.28 -19.80 -26.06
CA VAL A 436 -3.11 -19.11 -25.50
C VAL A 436 -3.35 -18.78 -24.02
N LEU A 437 -4.52 -18.22 -23.71
CA LEU A 437 -4.94 -17.87 -22.35
C LEU A 437 -5.02 -19.11 -21.44
N GLU A 438 -5.62 -20.21 -21.91
CA GLU A 438 -5.64 -21.49 -21.19
C GLU A 438 -4.22 -22.05 -20.99
N GLY A 439 -3.34 -21.83 -21.96
CA GLY A 439 -1.92 -22.13 -21.86
C GLY A 439 -1.24 -21.39 -20.71
N CYS A 440 -1.45 -20.08 -20.60
CA CYS A 440 -0.90 -19.25 -19.53
C CYS A 440 -1.42 -19.66 -18.16
N GLU A 441 -2.74 -19.85 -18.04
CA GLU A 441 -3.39 -20.31 -16.80
C GLU A 441 -2.78 -21.64 -16.34
N ARG A 442 -2.75 -22.66 -17.21
CA ARG A 442 -2.16 -23.97 -16.87
C ARG A 442 -0.68 -23.89 -16.51
N ARG A 443 0.10 -23.00 -17.13
CA ARG A 443 1.52 -22.83 -16.78
C ARG A 443 1.67 -22.24 -15.39
N VAL A 444 0.92 -21.18 -15.10
CA VAL A 444 0.92 -20.52 -13.79
C VAL A 444 0.40 -21.44 -12.69
N GLY A 445 -0.74 -22.10 -12.90
CA GLY A 445 -1.33 -23.02 -11.92
C GLY A 445 -0.39 -24.16 -11.53
N ARG A 446 0.45 -24.65 -12.46
CA ARG A 446 1.45 -25.69 -12.17
C ARG A 446 2.59 -25.22 -11.26
N VAL A 447 3.02 -23.97 -11.36
CA VAL A 447 4.18 -23.45 -10.60
C VAL A 447 3.78 -22.64 -9.37
N TRP A 448 2.52 -22.21 -9.26
CA TRP A 448 2.07 -21.28 -8.24
C TRP A 448 2.34 -21.77 -6.82
N GLY A 449 2.10 -23.06 -6.53
CA GLY A 449 2.34 -23.62 -5.19
C GLY A 449 3.80 -23.51 -4.73
N GLU A 450 4.76 -23.72 -5.64
CA GLU A 450 6.20 -23.57 -5.34
C GLU A 450 6.60 -22.10 -5.21
N ILE A 451 6.04 -21.22 -6.04
CA ILE A 451 6.26 -19.78 -5.95
C ILE A 451 5.71 -19.27 -4.62
N GLU A 452 4.47 -19.59 -4.25
CA GLU A 452 3.87 -19.18 -2.97
C GLU A 452 4.69 -19.70 -1.78
N GLY A 453 5.09 -20.98 -1.82
CA GLY A 453 5.96 -21.56 -0.79
C GLY A 453 7.31 -20.84 -0.70
N GLY A 454 7.90 -20.48 -1.84
CA GLY A 454 9.14 -19.71 -1.92
C GLY A 454 9.02 -18.28 -1.42
N LEU A 455 7.93 -17.58 -1.76
CA LEU A 455 7.61 -16.24 -1.26
C LEU A 455 7.55 -16.25 0.28
N ARG A 456 6.84 -17.22 0.86
CA ARG A 456 6.74 -17.37 2.33
C ARG A 456 8.09 -17.67 2.97
N ARG A 457 8.93 -18.51 2.35
CA ARG A 457 10.29 -18.81 2.84
C ARG A 457 11.20 -17.58 2.87
N GLU A 458 11.09 -16.70 1.87
CA GLU A 458 11.84 -15.43 1.82
C GLU A 458 11.22 -14.32 2.69
N GLY A 459 10.14 -14.61 3.42
CA GLY A 459 9.52 -13.70 4.38
C GLY A 459 8.48 -12.73 3.79
N TRP A 460 7.94 -13.01 2.60
CA TRP A 460 6.83 -12.26 2.02
C TRP A 460 5.49 -12.63 2.66
N ASP A 461 4.65 -11.63 2.87
CA ASP A 461 3.27 -11.79 3.28
C ASP A 461 2.36 -11.86 2.05
N VAL A 462 1.84 -13.05 1.78
CA VAL A 462 0.92 -13.35 0.67
C VAL A 462 -0.54 -13.41 1.12
N ASP A 463 -0.82 -13.26 2.42
CA ASP A 463 -2.15 -13.35 3.00
C ASP A 463 -2.82 -11.97 3.10
N THR A 464 -2.03 -10.89 3.13
CA THR A 464 -2.54 -9.51 3.08
C THR A 464 -2.92 -9.07 1.67
N GLY A 465 -4.18 -8.63 1.50
CA GLY A 465 -4.76 -8.23 0.21
C GLY A 465 -4.31 -6.85 -0.31
N ALA A 466 -3.00 -6.62 -0.46
CA ALA A 466 -2.44 -5.31 -0.83
C ALA A 466 -2.53 -4.97 -2.34
N LEU A 467 -3.01 -5.89 -3.19
CA LEU A 467 -3.23 -5.62 -4.62
C LEU A 467 -4.53 -4.82 -4.88
N GLU A 468 -5.48 -4.83 -3.95
CA GLU A 468 -6.80 -4.23 -4.11
C GLU A 468 -6.91 -2.85 -3.45
N THR A 469 -6.43 -1.81 -4.13
CA THR A 469 -6.47 -0.42 -3.65
C THR A 469 -7.84 0.28 -3.80
N ARG A 470 -8.88 -0.45 -4.20
CA ARG A 470 -10.25 0.04 -4.40
C ARG A 470 -11.24 -1.03 -3.93
N ALA A 471 -12.49 -0.64 -3.73
CA ALA A 471 -13.54 -1.58 -3.34
C ALA A 471 -13.68 -2.66 -4.42
N GLY A 472 -13.25 -3.88 -4.09
CA GLY A 472 -13.31 -5.03 -4.98
C GLY A 472 -14.76 -5.50 -5.18
N VAL A 473 -15.05 -5.99 -6.38
CA VAL A 473 -16.29 -6.72 -6.66
C VAL A 473 -15.97 -8.21 -6.68
N ARG A 474 -16.86 -9.01 -6.09
CA ARG A 474 -16.79 -10.48 -6.14
C ARG A 474 -18.03 -11.02 -6.84
N PHE A 475 -17.88 -12.15 -7.52
CA PHE A 475 -19.01 -12.89 -8.08
C PHE A 475 -18.98 -14.35 -7.63
N SER A 476 -20.14 -14.97 -7.57
CA SER A 476 -20.28 -16.41 -7.37
C SER A 476 -21.16 -16.97 -8.48
N VAL A 477 -20.90 -18.21 -8.88
CA VAL A 477 -21.77 -18.94 -9.80
C VAL A 477 -22.82 -19.65 -8.94
N VAL A 478 -24.07 -19.21 -9.04
CA VAL A 478 -25.20 -19.79 -8.29
C VAL A 478 -26.01 -20.65 -9.25
N GLY A 479 -26.05 -21.96 -9.01
CA GLY A 479 -26.84 -22.91 -9.81
C GLY A 479 -26.02 -23.71 -10.81
N GLY A 480 -26.15 -25.04 -10.70
CA GLY A 480 -25.39 -26.06 -11.40
C GLY A 480 -25.48 -27.35 -10.58
N GLU A 481 -26.70 -27.85 -10.39
CA GLU A 481 -26.91 -29.11 -9.66
C GLU A 481 -26.14 -30.27 -10.32
N GLU A 482 -25.56 -31.08 -9.45
CA GLU A 482 -24.98 -32.40 -9.69
C GLU A 482 -25.75 -33.18 -10.76
N ARG A 483 -25.20 -33.27 -11.97
CA ARG A 483 -25.71 -34.17 -13.02
C ARG A 483 -25.34 -35.64 -12.77
N ASN A 484 -25.19 -36.05 -11.51
CA ASN A 484 -24.82 -37.40 -11.07
C ASN A 484 -25.80 -38.01 -10.05
N LYS A 485 -27.04 -37.51 -9.94
CA LYS A 485 -28.09 -38.14 -9.09
C LYS A 485 -29.37 -38.51 -9.85
N LEU A 486 -29.24 -38.92 -11.11
CA LEU A 486 -30.37 -39.43 -11.92
C LEU A 486 -30.27 -40.91 -12.31
N GLU A 487 -29.30 -41.66 -11.80
CA GLU A 487 -29.23 -43.12 -11.99
C GLU A 487 -29.63 -43.95 -10.76
N GLU A 488 -29.98 -43.33 -9.63
CA GLU A 488 -30.29 -44.06 -8.40
C GLU A 488 -31.73 -43.84 -7.87
N VAL A 489 -32.66 -43.44 -8.74
CA VAL A 489 -34.11 -43.42 -8.43
C VAL A 489 -34.86 -44.20 -9.50
N GLY A 490 -34.51 -45.48 -9.64
CA GLY A 490 -35.06 -46.37 -10.66
C GLY A 490 -35.40 -47.75 -10.11
N GLN A 491 -35.86 -47.87 -8.86
CA GLN A 491 -36.48 -49.09 -8.35
C GLN A 491 -37.28 -48.81 -7.07
N THR A 492 -38.59 -48.59 -7.21
CA THR A 492 -39.54 -48.81 -6.11
C THR A 492 -40.77 -49.56 -6.64
N HIS A 493 -41.03 -50.74 -6.06
CA HIS A 493 -42.29 -51.47 -6.21
C HIS A 493 -43.32 -50.97 -5.16
N PRO A 494 -44.64 -51.07 -5.44
CA PRO A 494 -45.67 -50.38 -4.66
C PRO A 494 -46.22 -51.23 -3.51
N GLY A 495 -46.62 -50.57 -2.41
CA GLY A 495 -47.38 -51.14 -1.30
C GLY A 495 -48.46 -50.15 -0.80
N PRO A 496 -49.60 -50.63 -0.25
CA PRO A 496 -50.93 -50.01 -0.41
C PRO A 496 -51.33 -49.04 0.73
N PRO A 497 -52.47 -48.33 0.60
CA PRO A 497 -52.74 -47.07 1.29
C PRO A 497 -53.59 -47.24 2.56
N GLY A 498 -53.44 -46.31 3.50
CA GLY A 498 -54.52 -46.01 4.46
C GLY A 498 -54.10 -45.34 5.76
N GLN A 499 -54.62 -44.12 5.92
CA GLN A 499 -55.30 -43.55 7.10
C GLN A 499 -54.63 -42.35 7.81
N ASP A 500 -55.45 -41.30 7.84
CA ASP A 500 -55.31 -40.01 8.53
C ASP A 500 -55.06 -40.16 10.04
N LEU A 501 -54.40 -39.14 10.63
CA LEU A 501 -54.89 -38.33 11.78
C LEU A 501 -53.72 -37.56 12.43
N SER A 502 -53.86 -36.23 12.50
CA SER A 502 -53.22 -35.35 13.50
C SER A 502 -54.13 -35.23 14.75
N PRO A 503 -53.79 -34.50 15.84
CA PRO A 503 -52.51 -34.11 16.47
C PRO A 503 -52.48 -34.44 17.99
N GLY A 504 -51.35 -34.24 18.69
CA GLY A 504 -51.32 -34.33 20.16
C GLY A 504 -49.99 -34.01 20.85
N THR A 505 -50.00 -32.93 21.61
CA THR A 505 -48.99 -32.38 22.54
C THR A 505 -48.51 -33.32 23.66
N ALA A 506 -47.24 -33.19 24.10
CA ALA A 506 -46.87 -33.09 25.53
C ALA A 506 -45.39 -32.75 25.75
N ASN A 507 -45.17 -31.97 26.82
CA ASN A 507 -43.95 -31.35 27.32
C ASN A 507 -42.93 -32.32 27.93
N SER A 508 -41.67 -31.90 28.03
CA SER A 508 -40.91 -32.00 29.28
C SER A 508 -39.74 -31.00 29.33
N GLU A 509 -39.81 -30.11 30.31
CA GLU A 509 -38.75 -29.22 30.79
C GLU A 509 -37.67 -29.98 31.56
N THR A 510 -36.46 -29.40 31.62
CA THR A 510 -35.52 -29.30 32.77
C THR A 510 -34.27 -28.56 32.22
N GLY A 511 -33.97 -27.31 32.58
CA GLY A 511 -33.54 -26.81 33.90
C GLY A 511 -31.99 -26.72 33.91
N THR A 512 -31.34 -25.70 33.32
CA THR A 512 -30.86 -24.40 33.92
C THR A 512 -29.74 -24.55 34.99
N PRO A 513 -29.02 -23.48 35.43
CA PRO A 513 -28.39 -22.32 34.75
C PRO A 513 -26.99 -21.95 35.36
N PHE A 514 -26.44 -20.77 34.97
CA PHE A 514 -25.45 -19.86 35.61
C PHE A 514 -24.15 -19.63 34.84
N GLN A 515 -23.54 -18.44 34.78
CA GLN A 515 -23.93 -17.03 34.93
C GLN A 515 -22.67 -16.21 34.58
N SER A 516 -22.85 -15.08 33.90
CA SER A 516 -21.80 -14.07 33.68
C SER A 516 -21.82 -13.04 34.83
N PRO A 517 -20.67 -12.51 35.29
CA PRO A 517 -20.66 -11.44 36.27
C PRO A 517 -20.48 -10.05 35.60
N THR A 518 -21.24 -9.08 36.13
CA THR A 518 -20.99 -7.63 36.03
C THR A 518 -20.95 -7.04 37.45
N GLY A 519 -20.19 -5.94 37.62
CA GLY A 519 -20.19 -5.04 38.79
C GLY A 519 -18.85 -4.31 38.92
N GLU A 520 -18.76 -3.02 38.50
CA GLU A 520 -18.78 -1.79 39.35
C GLU A 520 -17.42 -1.52 40.06
N ALA A 521 -16.84 -0.31 40.21
CA ALA A 521 -17.26 1.10 40.15
C ALA A 521 -16.03 1.98 39.78
N ALA A 522 -16.13 3.24 39.31
CA ALA A 522 -16.32 4.41 40.18
C ALA A 522 -16.72 5.68 39.40
N ARG A 523 -17.56 6.49 40.06
CA ARG A 523 -18.15 7.77 39.66
C ARG A 523 -17.26 8.96 40.03
N THR A 524 -17.47 10.09 39.34
CA THR A 524 -17.77 11.48 39.84
C THR A 524 -17.62 12.44 38.64
N SER A 525 -18.46 13.43 38.28
CA SER A 525 -19.66 14.08 38.83
C SER A 525 -20.25 14.96 37.71
N THR A 526 -21.52 14.78 37.29
CA THR A 526 -22.70 15.69 37.46
C THR A 526 -22.51 17.14 36.98
N THR A 527 -23.39 17.71 36.14
CA THR A 527 -24.82 18.05 36.40
C THR A 527 -25.59 18.24 35.07
N SER A 528 -26.64 17.44 34.78
CA SER A 528 -28.09 17.67 35.00
C SER A 528 -28.69 18.87 34.24
N LEU A 529 -29.65 18.66 33.33
CA LEU A 529 -31.09 18.65 33.65
C LEU A 529 -31.95 17.84 32.64
N SER A 530 -33.13 17.48 33.12
CA SER A 530 -34.03 16.37 32.75
C SER A 530 -35.25 16.79 31.88
N PRO A 531 -36.17 15.86 31.50
CA PRO A 531 -36.83 15.80 30.20
C PRO A 531 -38.34 16.07 30.20
N GLU A 532 -38.94 16.14 29.01
CA GLU A 532 -40.38 15.85 28.82
C GLU A 532 -40.69 15.23 27.44
N ALA A 533 -41.88 14.64 27.35
CA ALA A 533 -42.19 13.37 26.69
C ALA A 533 -42.75 13.41 25.25
N ALA A 534 -42.71 12.21 24.63
CA ALA A 534 -43.72 11.58 23.77
C ALA A 534 -43.96 12.04 22.31
N GLY A 535 -43.61 11.13 21.38
CA GLY A 535 -44.54 10.59 20.37
C GLY A 535 -44.49 11.15 18.93
N ALA A 536 -43.94 10.39 17.97
CA ALA A 536 -44.44 10.30 16.58
C ALA A 536 -43.72 9.22 15.73
N LYS A 537 -44.48 8.57 14.84
CA LYS A 537 -44.13 7.50 13.88
C LYS A 537 -43.23 7.97 12.71
N PRO A 538 -42.58 7.06 11.92
CA PRO A 538 -41.45 7.41 11.05
C PRO A 538 -41.87 8.05 9.72
N SER A 539 -41.14 9.10 9.32
CA SER A 539 -41.40 9.92 8.13
C SER A 539 -40.27 9.82 7.10
N ARG A 540 -40.62 9.38 5.88
CA ARG A 540 -40.20 9.85 4.54
C ARG A 540 -38.76 10.39 4.28
N SER A 541 -37.74 10.00 5.03
CA SER A 541 -36.35 10.49 4.85
C SER A 541 -35.49 9.64 3.90
N LYS A 542 -35.81 8.35 3.70
CA LYS A 542 -34.96 7.44 2.91
C LYS A 542 -35.06 7.61 1.38
N LEU A 543 -36.11 8.29 0.88
CA LEU A 543 -36.31 8.46 -0.57
C LEU A 543 -35.68 9.75 -1.14
N ARG A 544 -35.43 10.76 -0.29
CA ARG A 544 -34.76 12.01 -0.70
C ARG A 544 -33.24 11.86 -0.77
N LEU A 545 -32.65 11.04 0.11
CA LEU A 545 -31.21 10.77 0.09
C LEU A 545 -30.78 10.03 -1.18
N ARG A 546 -31.60 9.10 -1.69
CA ARG A 546 -31.31 8.36 -2.94
C ARG A 546 -31.41 9.23 -4.19
N LYS A 547 -32.31 10.23 -4.22
CA LYS A 547 -32.43 11.16 -5.35
C LYS A 547 -31.29 12.19 -5.41
N TRP A 548 -30.75 12.59 -4.27
CA TRP A 548 -29.62 13.53 -4.23
C TRP A 548 -28.30 12.89 -4.68
N VAL A 549 -28.09 11.62 -4.31
CA VAL A 549 -26.89 10.86 -4.72
C VAL A 549 -26.92 10.52 -6.22
N SER A 550 -28.10 10.33 -6.83
CA SER A 550 -28.20 10.03 -8.27
C SER A 550 -28.02 11.26 -9.18
N SER A 551 -28.30 12.48 -8.69
CA SER A 551 -28.22 13.70 -9.51
C SER A 551 -26.83 14.35 -9.53
N THR A 552 -25.95 14.01 -8.59
CA THR A 552 -24.63 14.64 -8.43
C THR A 552 -23.47 13.83 -9.01
N LEU A 553 -23.70 12.56 -9.39
CA LEU A 553 -22.65 11.65 -9.89
C LEU A 553 -22.85 11.19 -11.35
N GLY A 554 -23.82 11.75 -12.08
CA GLY A 554 -24.12 11.36 -13.46
C GLY A 554 -23.83 12.46 -14.49
N GLY A 555 -22.57 12.62 -14.89
CA GLY A 555 -22.15 13.48 -16.02
C GLY A 555 -21.49 12.64 -17.12
N ARG A 556 -22.17 12.50 -18.26
CA ARG A 556 -21.83 11.63 -19.39
C ARG A 556 -21.12 12.45 -20.49
N SER A 557 -20.00 11.95 -21.01
CA SER A 557 -19.40 12.41 -22.27
C SER A 557 -19.96 11.59 -23.43
N ARG A 558 -20.49 12.25 -24.46
CA ARG A 558 -20.35 11.81 -25.86
C ARG A 558 -20.79 12.88 -26.85
N GLY A 559 -19.98 13.05 -27.89
CA GLY A 559 -20.06 14.08 -28.92
C GLY A 559 -21.03 13.80 -30.07
N LYS A 560 -20.99 14.78 -30.98
CA LYS A 560 -21.77 15.06 -32.20
C LYS A 560 -21.66 13.98 -33.29
N ASP A 561 -22.67 13.97 -34.18
CA ASP A 561 -22.61 14.02 -35.66
C ASP A 561 -23.95 14.63 -36.17
N GLU A 562 -23.93 15.74 -36.92
CA GLU A 562 -24.29 15.91 -38.37
C GLU A 562 -25.82 15.71 -38.65
N ASP A 563 -26.57 16.48 -39.44
CA ASP A 563 -26.26 17.26 -40.64
C ASP A 563 -27.42 18.21 -41.07
N ALA A 564 -27.08 19.20 -41.91
CA ALA A 564 -27.83 19.99 -42.91
C ALA A 564 -29.30 20.49 -42.70
N SER A 565 -29.51 21.83 -42.78
CA SER A 565 -30.16 22.54 -43.92
C SER A 565 -30.58 24.01 -43.62
N THR A 566 -30.18 24.89 -44.55
CA THR A 566 -30.48 26.33 -44.78
C THR A 566 -31.96 26.59 -45.20
N PRO A 567 -32.49 27.83 -45.48
CA PRO A 567 -31.81 29.10 -45.88
C PRO A 567 -32.42 30.47 -45.43
N ARG A 568 -31.69 31.56 -45.81
CA ARG A 568 -32.12 32.95 -46.18
C ARG A 568 -32.69 33.87 -45.09
N ALA A 569 -32.65 35.21 -45.15
CA ALA A 569 -31.86 36.27 -45.81
C ALA A 569 -32.54 37.61 -45.41
N ASP A 570 -31.78 38.62 -44.96
CA ASP A 570 -32.00 40.08 -45.03
C ASP A 570 -31.10 40.71 -43.93
N GLY A 571 -30.37 41.82 -44.09
CA GLY A 571 -30.60 43.00 -44.91
C GLY A 571 -30.67 44.20 -43.97
N GLY A 572 -29.61 45.01 -43.87
CA GLY A 572 -29.61 46.23 -43.04
C GLY A 572 -28.23 46.83 -42.83
N ARG A 573 -28.03 48.04 -43.37
CA ARG A 573 -26.78 48.78 -43.62
C ARG A 573 -26.81 50.11 -42.84
N GLU A 574 -25.64 50.61 -42.46
CA GLU A 574 -25.17 52.03 -42.40
C GLU A 574 -24.11 52.21 -41.30
N GLU A 575 -23.17 53.16 -41.30
CA GLU A 575 -22.22 53.74 -42.26
C GLU A 575 -21.35 54.70 -41.41
N GLY A 576 -20.06 54.91 -41.75
CA GLY A 576 -19.23 55.89 -41.02
C GLY A 576 -17.72 55.97 -41.32
N ARG A 577 -17.36 56.37 -42.56
CA ARG A 577 -16.24 57.25 -43.03
C ARG A 577 -14.79 57.07 -42.47
N HIS A 578 -13.78 56.71 -43.30
CA HIS A 578 -12.91 57.53 -44.23
C HIS A 578 -11.84 58.39 -43.51
N ALA A 579 -10.57 58.55 -43.94
CA ALA A 579 -9.83 58.27 -45.17
C ALA A 579 -8.28 58.42 -44.99
N GLY A 580 -7.51 57.97 -46.01
CA GLY A 580 -6.16 58.46 -46.41
C GLY A 580 -4.95 57.64 -45.92
N ALA A 581 -3.92 57.30 -46.71
CA ALA A 581 -3.59 57.66 -48.08
C ALA A 581 -2.59 56.68 -48.75
N SER A 582 -2.81 56.46 -50.05
CA SER A 582 -1.87 56.34 -51.18
C SER A 582 -0.56 55.52 -51.14
N THR A 583 -0.54 54.55 -52.06
CA THR A 583 0.58 53.85 -52.72
C THR A 583 1.20 54.63 -53.90
N SER A 584 2.50 54.43 -54.19
CA SER A 584 3.10 54.16 -55.54
C SER A 584 4.61 54.39 -55.49
N ARG A 585 5.51 53.42 -55.74
CA ARG A 585 5.90 52.68 -56.97
C ARG A 585 6.90 53.40 -57.90
N ASP A 586 7.79 52.56 -58.45
CA ASP A 586 8.76 52.72 -59.55
C ASP A 586 10.16 53.26 -59.18
N GLY A 587 11.29 52.67 -59.60
CA GLY A 587 11.55 51.48 -60.42
C GLY A 587 13.04 51.39 -60.80
N GLY A 588 13.52 50.16 -61.06
CA GLY A 588 14.55 49.85 -62.08
C GLY A 588 16.05 49.86 -61.71
N GLY A 589 16.73 48.73 -61.96
CA GLY A 589 18.09 48.71 -62.54
C GLY A 589 19.16 47.83 -61.87
N ALA A 590 19.53 46.74 -62.56
CA ALA A 590 20.79 45.97 -62.66
C ALA A 590 22.06 46.49 -61.92
N SER A 591 23.08 45.72 -61.50
CA SER A 591 23.65 44.41 -61.85
C SER A 591 24.74 44.04 -60.83
N ASP A 592 25.07 42.74 -60.73
CA ASP A 592 26.41 42.13 -60.50
C ASP A 592 26.44 40.98 -59.48
N LYS A 593 26.76 39.79 -59.99
CA LYS A 593 27.30 38.63 -59.27
C LYS A 593 28.84 38.76 -59.22
N PRO A 594 29.55 38.08 -58.29
CA PRO A 594 29.98 36.71 -58.57
C PRO A 594 29.70 35.71 -57.43
N ASP A 595 29.54 34.45 -57.85
CA ASP A 595 29.46 33.23 -57.05
C ASP A 595 30.77 32.91 -56.30
N TYR A 596 30.68 32.29 -55.11
CA TYR A 596 31.37 31.03 -54.75
C TYR A 596 30.86 30.52 -53.37
N GLY A 597 30.38 29.26 -53.32
CA GLY A 597 30.46 28.40 -52.12
C GLY A 597 29.17 28.02 -51.36
N ILE A 598 28.50 26.95 -51.81
CA ILE A 598 27.53 26.06 -51.10
C ILE A 598 28.31 25.18 -50.08
N PRO A 599 27.78 24.56 -48.97
CA PRO A 599 26.41 24.03 -48.69
C PRO A 599 25.80 24.43 -47.32
N GLU A 600 24.48 24.53 -47.17
CA GLU A 600 23.46 23.48 -46.92
C GLU A 600 23.19 23.21 -45.43
N LYS A 601 21.90 23.05 -45.13
CA LYS A 601 21.22 23.06 -43.84
C LYS A 601 21.77 22.02 -42.85
N ALA A 602 21.90 22.40 -41.58
CA ALA A 602 21.93 21.48 -40.45
C ALA A 602 20.75 21.78 -39.52
N VAL A 603 19.69 20.99 -39.69
CA VAL A 603 18.71 20.67 -38.65
C VAL A 603 19.43 19.70 -37.71
N ILE A 604 19.51 20.03 -36.41
CA ILE A 604 20.06 19.12 -35.41
C ILE A 604 18.96 18.11 -35.05
N GLU A 605 19.06 16.92 -35.64
CA GLU A 605 18.47 15.69 -35.10
C GLU A 605 19.16 15.32 -33.79
N VAL A 606 18.38 15.20 -32.71
CA VAL A 606 18.82 14.51 -31.50
C VAL A 606 18.57 13.02 -31.73
N LYS A 607 19.63 12.31 -32.12
CA LYS A 607 19.65 10.86 -32.25
C LYS A 607 19.69 10.23 -30.85
N ALA A 608 18.63 9.53 -30.49
CA ALA A 608 18.62 8.62 -29.35
C ALA A 608 19.63 7.49 -29.62
N SER A 609 20.69 7.44 -28.81
CA SER A 609 21.64 6.33 -28.81
C SER A 609 20.99 5.12 -28.13
N SER A 610 21.03 4.00 -28.84
CA SER A 610 20.85 2.65 -28.33
C SER A 610 21.61 2.46 -27.02
N SER A 611 20.90 2.05 -25.96
CA SER A 611 21.48 1.63 -24.69
C SER A 611 21.76 0.13 -24.75
N ASP A 612 23.03 -0.22 -24.65
CA ASP A 612 23.54 -1.57 -24.39
C ASP A 612 22.88 -2.21 -23.15
N PRO A 613 22.80 -3.55 -23.07
CA PRO A 613 22.29 -4.25 -21.90
C PRO A 613 23.19 -3.99 -20.67
N PRO A 614 22.61 -4.01 -19.45
CA PRO A 614 23.37 -3.78 -18.23
C PRO A 614 24.43 -4.88 -18.03
N PRO A 615 25.61 -4.56 -17.46
CA PRO A 615 26.64 -5.55 -17.23
C PRO A 615 26.21 -6.55 -16.15
N PRO A 616 26.70 -7.81 -16.23
CA PRO A 616 26.48 -8.79 -15.17
C PRO A 616 27.17 -8.37 -13.86
N TYR A 617 26.53 -8.69 -12.74
CA TYR A 617 27.00 -8.41 -11.39
C TYR A 617 28.44 -8.90 -11.14
N PRO A 618 29.33 -8.08 -10.54
CA PRO A 618 30.60 -8.56 -10.04
C PRO A 618 30.40 -9.18 -8.66
N GLY A 619 30.44 -10.51 -8.60
CA GLY A 619 30.45 -11.28 -7.36
C GLY A 619 31.55 -12.34 -7.40
N VAL A 620 32.49 -12.21 -6.44
CA VAL A 620 33.39 -13.25 -5.94
C VAL A 620 34.61 -13.59 -6.81
N SER A 621 35.73 -12.90 -6.56
CA SER A 621 37.04 -13.53 -6.74
C SER A 621 37.26 -14.51 -5.59
N GLU A 622 37.34 -15.79 -5.91
CA GLU A 622 38.02 -16.77 -5.06
C GLU A 622 39.51 -16.42 -4.97
N LYS A 623 40.01 -16.26 -3.73
CA LYS A 623 41.22 -16.90 -3.18
C LYS A 623 41.76 -16.09 -2.00
N GLU A 624 41.25 -16.37 -0.81
CA GLU A 624 42.09 -16.34 0.39
C GLU A 624 41.94 -17.68 1.11
N THR A 625 43.00 -18.47 0.97
CA THR A 625 43.28 -19.71 1.67
C THR A 625 43.41 -19.45 3.17
N PHE A 626 42.54 -20.02 3.98
CA PHE A 626 42.80 -20.26 5.40
C PHE A 626 43.39 -21.67 5.57
N PRO A 627 44.53 -21.86 6.25
CA PRO A 627 44.94 -23.16 6.72
C PRO A 627 44.17 -23.49 8.02
N ALA A 628 43.51 -24.64 8.02
CA ALA A 628 43.18 -25.35 9.24
C ALA A 628 44.47 -25.98 9.78
N ASP A 629 44.76 -25.77 11.07
CA ASP A 629 45.31 -26.82 11.91
C ASP A 629 45.06 -26.51 13.39
N GLU A 630 44.19 -27.34 13.94
CA GLU A 630 43.88 -27.50 15.34
C GLU A 630 44.91 -28.47 15.94
N LYS A 631 45.65 -28.07 17.00
CA LYS A 631 46.24 -29.02 17.97
C LYS A 631 46.62 -28.34 19.28
N SER A 632 45.68 -28.43 20.22
CA SER A 632 45.84 -28.84 21.62
C SER A 632 47.25 -28.75 22.23
N ALA A 633 47.40 -27.82 23.18
CA ALA A 633 48.44 -27.86 24.20
C ALA A 633 47.94 -28.64 25.43
N ALA A 634 48.63 -29.72 25.81
CA ALA A 634 48.64 -30.20 27.20
C ALA A 634 49.94 -30.97 27.50
N TYR A 635 50.49 -30.65 28.67
CA TYR A 635 51.82 -30.93 29.18
C TYR A 635 51.70 -31.92 30.35
N LYS A 636 52.43 -33.06 30.33
CA LYS A 636 52.81 -33.93 31.48
C LYS A 636 53.61 -35.13 30.92
N LYS A 637 54.94 -35.21 31.01
CA LYS A 637 55.85 -35.52 32.15
C LYS A 637 55.79 -37.00 32.61
N SER A 638 56.92 -37.70 32.39
CA SER A 638 57.49 -38.90 33.09
C SER A 638 56.58 -40.13 33.25
N GLU A 639 56.96 -41.38 32.96
CA GLU A 639 58.25 -42.10 32.92
C GLU A 639 58.26 -43.13 31.77
#